data_AF-A0A3C0VHJ8-F1
#
_entry.id   AF-A0A3C0VHJ8-F1
#
_cell.length_a   1.000
_cell.length_b   1.000
_cell.length_c   1.000
_cell.angle_alpha   90.00
_cell.angle_beta   90.00
_cell.angle_gamma   90.00
#
_symmetry.space_group_name_H-M   'P 1'
#
loop_
_entity.id
_entity.type
_entity.pdbx_description
1 polymer ?
#
loop_
_entity_poly.entity_id
_entity_poly.type
_entity_poly.pdbx_seq_one_letter_code
_entity_poly.pdbx_strand_id
1 'polypeptide(L)'
;MKTRRILPMSTLLRRAAVCLALALAPAALRAETPLTFLVTSDSHYDAFENEDRNERNRATIDQMNAISGAQWPEELGGGAIGTPCAVLVLGDVIDDGDRMWEGANQGERQFASFLADFGLDGTDGRLKYPVLESWGNHDGPPAGRERFGFSFQAKLKERNARRLAKGLIAAVSENGLHYSWNWGGVHFAELGLYPGNEPHPAIRYSPQYHDPQQSLEFLEADLRANAVPGVTPVIICHHYDLQGSDWWHADDRKAYYDAIRPYNVIAVFHGHTATGVYQWKPEGAGRPLDVVNTGQTENGFFVVEIGGERIRLAYRMKAGIKTVQGADGKARREWDGVWGWRHHLARDVRAIASDGPAPQAEGRRRRDYNILPVPFSKVHVDDVLWTPRLETSLAVTIPYAFEQCEATDRIGNFEKAAGLLPGGHEGAYFNDSDVYKVMEGAAYSLQVRPDRMMRLYLDQLIRVMAKAQWEDGYLYTFFSLPARQPEKRWTNIGALHEQYCAGHMYEAAVAHREVTGDDTFLDMARKNADLICRVFNADNRTDPPGHQEIEIGLCRLYRATGDEKYLAQAKFFLDQRGRKGRRGPDGNGGLYGTYAQDHIPVVEQKEAVGHSVRAAYLYTGMADVAALTGAMEYIAAIDAIWEDVVTRKLYITGGIGAAGGHEGFGGAYELPNMTAYCETCASIANVLWNHRMFLMHGDGKYIDVLERTMYNAALSGISLEGDRFFYPNVLESVGQHARSPWFGCACCPSNVARFIPSVPGFAYACKDGDVYVNLFIGGTASIETGRNAVRLVQTTRYPWEGGVRIAVEPEKEAAFAVLIRIPGWARQEPVPSDLYSFADSVRDEVSLSVNGEKTNPEVRQGYARIERVWKQGDAIELALPMPVRRIVSRPEVTTNRGRIALQRGPLVYCLEGPDNDGRVLDLVIGEDAAPAAEFRPDLLGGVVAITGKARTVKRTLQGGLVPDAERTFTAIPYYAWSHRGRAHMTVWPAGVPEAARPKPADTLAAVSKTTASYVHVSLDAIKDQNTPESSADSSSLQLDFWSHKGTTEWLQFEWDAPRELSRVKVYWFDDTGRGECRVPASWRVLARNAAGEFAPVENRGPYEVAKDAFNTVEFEPVTTTALKIEIVLQKDWSGGVLEVVIESPGGVRASE
;
A
#
# COMPACT_ATOMS: atom_id res chain seq x y z
N MET A 1 -21.24 30.52 -5.93
CA MET A 1 -20.43 29.74 -4.95
C MET A 1 -18.96 30.03 -5.19
N LYS A 2 -18.22 30.55 -4.20
CA LYS A 2 -16.76 30.76 -4.29
C LYS A 2 -16.07 29.39 -4.33
N THR A 3 -15.52 29.00 -5.47
CA THR A 3 -14.74 27.76 -5.69
C THR A 3 -13.48 27.78 -4.82
N ARG A 4 -13.42 26.91 -3.81
CA ARG A 4 -12.30 26.80 -2.86
C ARG A 4 -11.23 25.85 -3.42
N ARG A 5 -9.96 26.22 -3.23
CA ARG A 5 -8.73 25.43 -3.47
C ARG A 5 -8.78 24.06 -2.78
N ILE A 6 -7.96 23.11 -3.21
CA ILE A 6 -7.71 21.88 -2.43
C ILE A 6 -7.16 22.28 -1.05
N LEU A 7 -7.78 21.75 0.01
CA LEU A 7 -7.27 21.93 1.37
C LEU A 7 -6.04 21.04 1.52
N PRO A 8 -4.91 21.56 2.04
CA PRO A 8 -3.70 20.76 2.20
C PRO A 8 -3.97 19.51 3.04
N MET A 9 -3.40 18.36 2.66
CA MET A 9 -3.55 17.09 3.38
C MET A 9 -3.20 17.25 4.88
N SER A 10 -2.14 18.00 5.17
CA SER A 10 -1.71 18.35 6.54
C SER A 10 -2.79 19.07 7.37
N THR A 11 -3.70 19.81 6.73
CA THR A 11 -4.83 20.50 7.38
C THR A 11 -6.00 19.56 7.68
N LEU A 12 -6.22 18.55 6.83
CA LEU A 12 -7.21 17.49 7.04
C LEU A 12 -6.76 16.54 8.15
N LEU A 13 -5.48 16.17 8.18
CA LEU A 13 -4.87 15.34 9.23
C LEU A 13 -4.82 16.04 10.60
N ARG A 14 -4.52 17.34 10.66
CA ARG A 14 -4.55 18.10 11.94
C ARG A 14 -5.94 18.18 12.58
N ARG A 15 -7.01 18.13 11.78
CA ARG A 15 -8.40 18.06 12.29
C ARG A 15 -8.74 16.65 12.81
N ALA A 16 -8.18 15.60 12.20
CA ALA A 16 -8.31 14.22 12.68
C ALA A 16 -7.45 13.94 13.94
N ALA A 17 -6.26 14.55 14.04
CA ALA A 17 -5.32 14.37 15.15
C ALA A 17 -5.86 14.85 16.50
N VAL A 18 -6.76 15.84 16.52
CA VAL A 18 -7.44 16.30 17.75
C VAL A 18 -8.42 15.26 18.30
N CYS A 19 -8.93 14.35 17.46
CA CYS A 19 -9.75 13.21 17.89
C CYS A 19 -8.92 11.94 18.15
N LEU A 20 -7.77 11.78 17.49
CA LEU A 20 -6.94 10.58 17.59
C LEU A 20 -6.06 10.53 18.86
N ALA A 21 -5.81 11.67 19.51
CA ALA A 21 -4.98 11.76 20.73
C ALA A 21 -5.62 11.10 21.98
N LEU A 22 -6.86 10.64 21.91
CA LEU A 22 -7.54 9.87 22.96
C LEU A 22 -7.53 8.34 22.73
N ALA A 23 -6.96 7.86 21.61
CA ALA A 23 -7.03 6.44 21.21
C ALA A 23 -5.68 5.69 21.21
N LEU A 24 -4.59 6.31 21.69
CA LEU A 24 -3.27 5.69 21.75
C LEU A 24 -2.93 5.22 23.18
N ALA A 25 -3.38 4.02 23.51
CA ALA A 25 -2.78 3.13 24.51
C ALA A 25 -2.46 1.78 23.82
N PRO A 26 -1.49 0.98 24.31
CA PRO A 26 -0.84 -0.06 23.53
C PRO A 26 -1.80 -1.14 23.05
N ALA A 27 -1.55 -1.65 21.84
CA ALA A 27 -2.21 -2.79 21.22
C ALA A 27 -2.05 -4.06 22.09
N ALA A 28 -3.00 -4.27 23.00
CA ALA A 28 -3.18 -5.53 23.73
C ALA A 28 -4.63 -5.64 24.22
N LEU A 29 -5.55 -6.04 23.34
CA LEU A 29 -6.84 -6.71 23.65
C LEU A 29 -7.62 -6.96 22.33
N ARG A 30 -7.34 -8.06 21.63
CA ARG A 30 -8.29 -8.63 20.65
C ARG A 30 -9.16 -9.66 21.39
N ALA A 31 -10.26 -9.17 21.92
CA ALA A 31 -11.53 -9.87 22.00
C ALA A 31 -12.59 -8.79 21.77
N GLU A 32 -12.87 -8.46 20.51
CA GLU A 32 -13.93 -7.48 20.20
C GLU A 32 -15.25 -8.02 20.76
N THR A 33 -15.80 -7.31 21.74
CA THR A 33 -17.05 -7.69 22.39
C THR A 33 -18.19 -7.54 21.36
N PRO A 34 -19.05 -8.56 21.16
CA PRO A 34 -20.17 -8.48 20.23
C PRO A 34 -21.09 -7.27 20.51
N LEU A 35 -21.53 -6.57 19.46
CA LEU A 35 -22.47 -5.46 19.55
C LEU A 35 -23.86 -6.00 19.92
N THR A 36 -24.37 -5.66 21.10
CA THR A 36 -25.73 -6.04 21.54
C THR A 36 -26.65 -4.82 21.62
N PHE A 37 -27.87 -4.90 21.13
CA PHE A 37 -28.91 -3.86 21.28
C PHE A 37 -30.31 -4.46 21.33
N LEU A 38 -31.30 -3.69 21.79
CA LEU A 38 -32.69 -4.11 21.90
C LEU A 38 -33.58 -3.33 20.94
N VAL A 39 -34.65 -3.94 20.45
CA VAL A 39 -35.62 -3.30 19.55
C VAL A 39 -37.05 -3.61 19.98
N THR A 40 -37.89 -2.59 20.06
CA THR A 40 -39.34 -2.72 20.30
C THR A 40 -40.08 -1.68 19.46
N SER A 41 -41.41 -1.75 19.41
CA SER A 41 -42.22 -0.75 18.71
C SER A 41 -43.53 -0.45 19.42
N ASP A 42 -44.25 0.58 18.96
CA ASP A 42 -45.67 0.82 19.27
C ASP A 42 -45.96 0.71 20.77
N SER A 43 -45.35 1.63 21.52
CA SER A 43 -45.53 1.70 22.97
C SER A 43 -46.92 2.22 23.34
N HIS A 44 -47.56 3.04 22.48
CA HIS A 44 -48.93 3.56 22.65
C HIS A 44 -49.23 3.99 24.09
N TYR A 45 -48.42 4.88 24.66
CA TYR A 45 -48.67 5.39 25.99
C TYR A 45 -50.06 6.02 26.07
N ASP A 46 -50.87 5.57 27.03
CA ASP A 46 -52.22 6.07 27.28
C ASP A 46 -52.18 7.22 28.30
N ALA A 47 -53.07 8.21 28.13
CA ALA A 47 -53.15 9.41 28.97
C ALA A 47 -53.91 9.15 30.28
N PHE A 48 -54.75 8.11 30.30
CA PHE A 48 -55.40 7.61 31.49
C PHE A 48 -54.68 6.38 32.02
N GLU A 49 -54.63 6.23 33.34
CA GLU A 49 -54.30 4.97 34.00
C GLU A 49 -55.40 3.91 33.73
N ASN A 50 -55.64 3.56 32.47
CA ASN A 50 -55.94 2.17 32.15
C ASN A 50 -54.63 1.41 32.46
N GLU A 51 -54.42 1.15 33.75
CA GLU A 51 -53.20 0.63 34.38
C GLU A 51 -52.55 -0.48 33.54
N ASP A 52 -53.37 -1.28 32.88
CA ASP A 52 -52.96 -2.48 32.16
C ASP A 52 -51.92 -2.25 31.01
N ARG A 53 -52.00 -1.21 30.16
CA ARG A 53 -51.02 -1.04 29.04
C ARG A 53 -49.70 -0.41 29.50
N ASN A 54 -49.76 0.73 30.18
CA ASN A 54 -48.55 1.42 30.66
C ASN A 54 -47.80 0.54 31.68
N GLU A 55 -48.49 -0.27 32.49
CA GLU A 55 -47.84 -1.26 33.36
C GLU A 55 -47.22 -2.41 32.58
N ARG A 56 -47.89 -2.92 31.53
CA ARG A 56 -47.25 -3.91 30.63
C ARG A 56 -46.00 -3.35 29.97
N ASN A 57 -45.97 -2.09 29.56
CA ASN A 57 -44.76 -1.45 29.04
C ASN A 57 -43.66 -1.38 30.12
N ARG A 58 -44.00 -0.94 31.34
CA ARG A 58 -43.06 -0.92 32.48
C ARG A 58 -42.49 -2.30 32.81
N ALA A 59 -43.31 -3.35 32.76
CA ALA A 59 -42.85 -4.73 32.91
C ALA A 59 -41.89 -5.16 31.78
N THR A 60 -42.12 -4.70 30.54
CA THR A 60 -41.19 -4.91 29.43
C THR A 60 -39.86 -4.18 29.66
N ILE A 61 -39.89 -2.93 30.13
CA ILE A 61 -38.69 -2.15 30.47
C ILE A 61 -37.88 -2.82 31.58
N ASP A 62 -38.55 -3.33 32.61
CA ASP A 62 -37.89 -4.08 33.69
C ASP A 62 -37.18 -5.32 33.16
N GLN A 63 -37.81 -6.01 32.20
CA GLN A 63 -37.20 -7.16 31.54
C GLN A 63 -36.02 -6.76 30.63
N MET A 64 -36.09 -5.61 29.95
CA MET A 64 -34.95 -5.05 29.19
C MET A 64 -33.78 -4.74 30.12
N ASN A 65 -34.04 -4.09 31.25
CA ASN A 65 -33.02 -3.79 32.27
C ASN A 65 -32.36 -5.05 32.87
N ALA A 66 -33.06 -6.18 32.85
CA ALA A 66 -32.59 -7.47 33.36
C ALA A 66 -31.98 -8.39 32.29
N ILE A 67 -31.92 -7.98 31.01
CA ILE A 67 -31.54 -8.88 29.91
C ILE A 67 -30.04 -9.18 29.84
N SER A 68 -29.20 -8.23 30.24
CA SER A 68 -27.75 -8.40 30.23
C SER A 68 -27.34 -9.57 31.12
N GLY A 69 -26.60 -10.54 30.58
CA GLY A 69 -26.19 -11.75 31.27
C GLY A 69 -27.22 -12.89 31.28
N ALA A 70 -28.47 -12.65 30.82
CA ALA A 70 -29.42 -13.72 30.59
C ALA A 70 -28.94 -14.65 29.46
N GLN A 71 -29.43 -15.89 29.41
CA GLN A 71 -28.98 -16.86 28.41
C GLN A 71 -29.74 -16.72 27.09
N TRP A 72 -29.00 -16.72 25.98
CA TRP A 72 -29.54 -16.94 24.64
C TRP A 72 -30.21 -18.33 24.57
N PRO A 73 -31.28 -18.49 23.76
CA PRO A 73 -31.81 -19.81 23.44
C PRO A 73 -30.73 -20.74 22.85
N GLU A 74 -30.74 -22.02 23.24
CA GLU A 74 -29.77 -23.03 22.77
C GLU A 74 -29.72 -23.13 21.23
N GLU A 75 -30.87 -22.96 20.57
CA GLU A 75 -30.99 -22.96 19.09
C GLU A 75 -30.17 -21.84 18.41
N LEU A 76 -29.82 -20.77 19.14
CA LEU A 76 -28.98 -19.65 18.69
C LEU A 76 -27.53 -19.74 19.20
N GLY A 77 -27.12 -20.94 19.63
CA GLY A 77 -25.78 -21.24 20.13
C GLY A 77 -25.58 -20.97 21.61
N GLY A 78 -26.64 -20.63 22.36
CA GLY A 78 -26.58 -20.35 23.79
C GLY A 78 -25.63 -19.20 24.18
N GLY A 79 -25.22 -19.20 25.44
CA GLY A 79 -24.31 -18.21 26.02
C GLY A 79 -24.99 -16.98 26.60
N ALA A 80 -24.24 -16.21 27.37
CA ALA A 80 -24.74 -14.99 28.02
C ALA A 80 -24.93 -13.86 27.00
N ILE A 81 -26.06 -13.16 27.10
CA ILE A 81 -26.37 -11.95 26.33
C ILE A 81 -25.46 -10.81 26.81
N GLY A 82 -24.78 -10.15 25.88
CA GLY A 82 -23.95 -8.98 26.16
C GLY A 82 -24.75 -7.80 26.71
N THR A 83 -24.07 -6.79 27.25
CA THR A 83 -24.75 -5.57 27.71
C THR A 83 -25.27 -4.78 26.51
N PRO A 84 -26.60 -4.51 26.43
CA PRO A 84 -27.15 -3.68 25.36
C PRO A 84 -26.54 -2.28 25.34
N CYS A 85 -26.16 -1.80 24.17
CA CYS A 85 -25.67 -0.43 23.98
C CYS A 85 -26.80 0.61 23.91
N ALA A 86 -28.00 0.20 23.50
CA ALA A 86 -29.20 1.05 23.43
C ALA A 86 -30.48 0.22 23.23
N VAL A 87 -31.62 0.91 23.31
CA VAL A 87 -32.94 0.42 22.91
C VAL A 87 -33.48 1.28 21.77
N LEU A 88 -33.86 0.62 20.67
CA LEU A 88 -34.57 1.23 19.54
C LEU A 88 -36.07 1.08 19.76
N VAL A 89 -36.82 2.19 19.68
CA VAL A 89 -38.28 2.21 19.86
C VAL A 89 -38.92 2.71 18.57
N LEU A 90 -39.47 1.81 17.76
CA LEU A 90 -40.00 2.14 16.43
C LEU A 90 -41.50 2.44 16.49
N GLY A 91 -42.00 3.31 15.61
CA GLY A 91 -43.43 3.57 15.49
C GLY A 91 -44.05 4.39 16.61
N ASP A 92 -45.28 4.04 16.99
CA ASP A 92 -46.18 4.87 17.81
C ASP A 92 -45.70 4.99 19.27
N VAL A 93 -45.29 6.18 19.68
CA VAL A 93 -44.87 6.46 21.06
C VAL A 93 -46.07 6.79 21.95
N ILE A 94 -47.00 7.59 21.44
CA ILE A 94 -48.25 8.01 22.09
C ILE A 94 -49.47 7.58 21.26
N ASP A 95 -50.67 7.59 21.85
CA ASP A 95 -51.86 7.03 21.17
C ASP A 95 -52.83 8.09 20.60
N ASP A 96 -52.87 9.28 21.19
CA ASP A 96 -53.90 10.29 20.91
C ASP A 96 -53.42 11.53 20.14
N GLY A 97 -52.13 11.59 19.80
CA GLY A 97 -51.54 12.74 19.13
C GLY A 97 -51.79 14.03 19.90
N ASP A 98 -52.35 15.05 19.24
CA ASP A 98 -52.61 16.35 19.86
C ASP A 98 -54.05 16.51 20.39
N ARG A 99 -54.83 15.44 20.56
CA ARG A 99 -56.24 15.54 21.00
C ARG A 99 -56.39 16.18 22.38
N MET A 100 -57.49 16.91 22.56
CA MET A 100 -57.91 17.47 23.84
C MET A 100 -58.94 16.56 24.50
N TRP A 101 -58.72 16.25 25.78
CA TRP A 101 -59.68 15.57 26.63
C TRP A 101 -59.57 16.09 28.06
N GLU A 102 -60.71 16.29 28.75
CA GLU A 102 -60.76 16.87 30.12
C GLU A 102 -59.93 18.16 30.31
N GLY A 103 -59.89 19.01 29.28
CA GLY A 103 -59.20 20.31 29.35
C GLY A 103 -57.67 20.27 29.27
N ALA A 104 -57.07 19.11 28.95
CA ALA A 104 -55.64 18.97 28.74
C ALA A 104 -55.31 18.29 27.41
N ASN A 105 -54.13 18.61 26.87
CA ASN A 105 -53.58 17.93 25.70
C ASN A 105 -53.11 16.52 26.10
N GLN A 106 -53.64 15.49 25.44
CA GLN A 106 -53.35 14.11 25.81
C GLN A 106 -51.93 13.68 25.40
N GLY A 107 -51.44 14.12 24.24
CA GLY A 107 -50.09 13.81 23.79
C GLY A 107 -49.00 14.33 24.73
N GLU A 108 -49.21 15.51 25.33
CA GLU A 108 -48.28 16.04 26.33
C GLU A 108 -48.19 15.13 27.57
N ARG A 109 -49.33 14.61 28.04
CA ARG A 109 -49.37 13.67 29.17
C ARG A 109 -48.74 12.32 28.81
N GLN A 110 -49.13 11.75 27.68
CA GLN A 110 -48.62 10.45 27.19
C GLN A 110 -47.11 10.50 26.98
N PHE A 111 -46.61 11.58 26.39
CA PHE A 111 -45.18 11.76 26.17
C PHE A 111 -44.42 11.99 27.48
N ALA A 112 -45.00 12.69 28.47
CA ALA A 112 -44.40 12.80 29.80
C ALA A 112 -44.24 11.42 30.48
N SER A 113 -45.23 10.54 30.34
CA SER A 113 -45.15 9.15 30.82
C SER A 113 -44.06 8.36 30.07
N PHE A 114 -43.99 8.48 28.75
CA PHE A 114 -42.90 7.88 27.97
C PHE A 114 -41.52 8.37 28.45
N LEU A 115 -41.35 9.67 28.69
CA LEU A 115 -40.08 10.22 29.17
C LEU A 115 -39.68 9.68 30.55
N ALA A 116 -40.65 9.55 31.47
CA ALA A 116 -40.39 8.99 32.80
C ALA A 116 -39.92 7.52 32.75
N ASP A 117 -40.41 6.77 31.77
CA ASP A 117 -40.10 5.35 31.62
C ASP A 117 -38.87 5.08 30.74
N PHE A 118 -38.81 5.67 29.55
CA PHE A 118 -37.75 5.42 28.56
C PHE A 118 -36.55 6.39 28.67
N GLY A 119 -36.75 7.62 29.13
CA GLY A 119 -35.68 8.61 29.21
C GLY A 119 -35.06 8.96 27.84
N LEU A 120 -33.78 9.33 27.83
CA LEU A 120 -32.99 9.65 26.64
C LEU A 120 -31.68 8.86 26.56
N ASP A 121 -30.90 8.83 27.66
CA ASP A 121 -29.53 8.30 27.66
C ASP A 121 -29.29 7.21 28.70
N GLY A 122 -30.37 6.70 29.32
CA GLY A 122 -30.32 5.68 30.37
C GLY A 122 -30.09 6.23 31.78
N THR A 123 -30.02 7.56 31.96
CA THR A 123 -29.85 8.21 33.28
C THR A 123 -31.08 8.97 33.76
N ASP A 124 -32.03 9.25 32.88
CA ASP A 124 -33.17 10.16 33.08
C ASP A 124 -34.55 9.49 32.95
N GLY A 125 -34.61 8.15 33.03
CA GLY A 125 -35.85 7.37 33.02
C GLY A 125 -35.72 6.04 33.78
N ARG A 126 -36.77 5.22 33.75
CA ARG A 126 -36.77 3.86 34.33
C ARG A 126 -35.84 2.90 33.58
N LEU A 127 -35.76 3.03 32.26
CA LEU A 127 -34.86 2.27 31.40
C LEU A 127 -33.42 2.73 31.57
N LYS A 128 -32.49 1.77 31.71
CA LYS A 128 -31.07 2.02 32.03
C LYS A 128 -30.16 2.08 30.81
N TYR A 129 -30.74 2.22 29.61
CA TYR A 129 -30.01 2.26 28.35
C TYR A 129 -30.43 3.48 27.53
N PRO A 130 -29.55 4.02 26.67
CA PRO A 130 -29.91 5.07 25.73
C PRO A 130 -31.09 4.66 24.83
N VAL A 131 -31.94 5.61 24.50
CA VAL A 131 -33.13 5.40 23.66
C VAL A 131 -33.03 6.16 22.36
N LEU A 132 -33.31 5.45 21.26
CA LEU A 132 -33.44 6.00 19.92
C LEU A 132 -34.86 5.68 19.44
N GLU A 133 -35.77 6.66 19.52
CA GLU A 133 -37.16 6.49 19.10
C GLU A 133 -37.47 7.10 17.73
N SER A 134 -38.37 6.42 17.02
CA SER A 134 -39.05 6.89 15.82
C SER A 134 -40.38 7.59 16.18
N TRP A 135 -41.21 7.83 15.18
CA TRP A 135 -42.61 8.20 15.35
C TRP A 135 -43.51 7.38 14.42
N GLY A 136 -44.76 7.23 14.81
CA GLY A 136 -45.81 6.58 14.06
C GLY A 136 -46.99 7.49 13.71
N ASN A 137 -48.06 6.89 13.18
CA ASN A 137 -49.26 7.61 12.74
C ASN A 137 -50.16 8.09 13.89
N HIS A 138 -50.00 7.57 15.10
CA HIS A 138 -50.73 8.01 16.29
C HIS A 138 -50.06 9.18 17.01
N ASP A 139 -48.81 9.50 16.69
CA ASP A 139 -48.03 10.55 17.36
C ASP A 139 -48.44 12.00 16.99
N GLY A 140 -49.48 12.14 16.17
CA GLY A 140 -50.06 13.43 15.77
C GLY A 140 -49.60 13.92 14.39
N PRO A 141 -50.13 15.07 13.93
CA PRO A 141 -49.79 15.60 12.61
C PRO A 141 -48.35 16.17 12.59
N PRO A 142 -47.76 16.40 11.39
CA PRO A 142 -46.46 17.03 11.23
C PRO A 142 -46.35 18.35 11.98
N ALA A 143 -45.13 18.67 12.43
CA ALA A 143 -44.86 19.91 13.16
C ALA A 143 -45.34 21.17 12.40
N GLY A 144 -46.08 22.04 13.08
CA GLY A 144 -46.72 23.22 12.50
C GLY A 144 -48.12 22.98 11.93
N ARG A 145 -48.66 21.76 12.08
CA ARG A 145 -50.03 21.39 11.66
C ARG A 145 -50.90 20.88 12.82
N GLU A 146 -50.42 21.00 14.06
CA GLU A 146 -51.17 20.72 15.28
C GLU A 146 -52.39 21.65 15.43
N ARG A 147 -53.49 21.10 15.94
CA ARG A 147 -54.73 21.82 16.26
C ARG A 147 -54.77 22.29 17.70
N PHE A 148 -54.11 21.58 18.60
CA PHE A 148 -54.18 21.86 20.04
C PHE A 148 -52.81 21.94 20.74
N GLY A 149 -51.76 22.34 19.99
CA GLY A 149 -50.51 22.87 20.55
C GLY A 149 -49.44 21.85 20.95
N PHE A 150 -49.67 20.55 20.81
CA PHE A 150 -48.66 19.51 21.01
C PHE A 150 -48.18 18.94 19.67
N SER A 151 -46.86 18.79 19.52
CA SER A 151 -46.25 18.14 18.35
C SER A 151 -45.14 17.20 18.80
N PHE A 152 -45.34 15.89 18.59
CA PHE A 152 -44.32 14.88 18.87
C PHE A 152 -43.07 15.11 18.02
N GLN A 153 -43.23 15.41 16.73
CA GLN A 153 -42.12 15.71 15.83
C GLN A 153 -41.25 16.88 16.32
N ALA A 154 -41.86 17.93 16.90
CA ALA A 154 -41.08 19.01 17.52
C ALA A 154 -40.24 18.51 18.71
N LYS A 155 -40.82 17.63 19.55
CA LYS A 155 -40.10 16.97 20.65
C LYS A 155 -39.00 16.02 20.18
N LEU A 156 -39.22 15.31 19.08
CA LEU A 156 -38.21 14.45 18.49
C LEU A 156 -37.01 15.28 17.96
N LYS A 157 -37.25 16.42 17.31
CA LYS A 157 -36.17 17.34 16.89
C LYS A 157 -35.31 17.82 18.06
N GLU A 158 -35.96 18.23 19.16
CA GLU A 158 -35.27 18.63 20.40
C GLU A 158 -34.40 17.47 20.94
N ARG A 159 -34.94 16.25 20.93
CA ARG A 159 -34.23 15.05 21.39
C ARG A 159 -33.06 14.69 20.47
N ASN A 160 -33.22 14.75 19.15
CA ASN A 160 -32.15 14.50 18.18
C ASN A 160 -31.00 15.52 18.31
N ALA A 161 -31.31 16.80 18.52
CA ALA A 161 -30.30 17.81 18.81
C ALA A 161 -29.49 17.47 20.08
N ARG A 162 -30.18 17.00 21.13
CA ARG A 162 -29.52 16.55 22.37
C ARG A 162 -28.69 15.27 22.17
N ARG A 163 -29.18 14.30 21.40
CA ARG A 163 -28.43 13.08 21.03
C ARG A 163 -27.16 13.42 20.28
N LEU A 164 -27.25 14.31 19.30
CA LEU A 164 -26.11 14.75 18.51
C LEU A 164 -25.07 15.47 19.38
N ALA A 165 -25.52 16.36 20.28
CA ALA A 165 -24.64 17.05 21.23
C ALA A 165 -23.96 16.10 22.22
N LYS A 166 -24.61 14.98 22.58
CA LYS A 166 -24.05 13.92 23.44
C LYS A 166 -23.24 12.87 22.69
N GLY A 167 -23.18 12.93 21.35
CA GLY A 167 -22.50 11.93 20.52
C GLY A 167 -23.22 10.57 20.45
N LEU A 168 -24.52 10.52 20.79
CA LEU A 168 -25.34 9.29 20.68
C LEU A 168 -25.73 8.98 19.23
N ILE A 169 -25.77 9.99 18.37
CA ILE A 169 -26.02 9.88 16.92
C ILE A 169 -24.98 10.68 16.13
N ALA A 170 -24.80 10.36 14.85
CA ALA A 170 -23.76 10.93 14.00
C ALA A 170 -24.28 11.99 13.02
N ALA A 171 -25.50 11.84 12.52
CA ALA A 171 -26.11 12.80 11.60
C ALA A 171 -27.62 12.94 11.84
N VAL A 172 -28.17 14.07 11.41
CA VAL A 172 -29.60 14.38 11.44
C VAL A 172 -29.96 15.06 10.12
N SER A 173 -31.14 14.77 9.58
CA SER A 173 -31.69 15.43 8.39
C SER A 173 -31.86 16.94 8.60
N GLU A 174 -31.95 17.69 7.49
CA GLU A 174 -32.12 19.15 7.54
C GLU A 174 -33.37 19.58 8.31
N ASN A 175 -34.44 18.80 8.23
CA ASN A 175 -35.66 19.05 9.00
C ASN A 175 -35.59 18.61 10.48
N GLY A 176 -34.52 17.93 10.90
CA GLY A 176 -34.26 17.52 12.29
C GLY A 176 -34.87 16.18 12.72
N LEU A 177 -35.58 15.47 11.83
CA LEU A 177 -36.41 14.31 12.20
C LEU A 177 -35.72 12.97 12.01
N HIS A 178 -35.09 12.78 10.86
CA HIS A 178 -34.40 11.54 10.50
C HIS A 178 -32.97 11.61 10.99
N TYR A 179 -32.40 10.49 11.39
CA TYR A 179 -31.06 10.47 11.93
C TYR A 179 -30.37 9.13 11.73
N SER A 180 -29.04 9.17 11.83
CA SER A 180 -28.20 7.99 11.64
C SER A 180 -27.04 7.97 12.62
N TRP A 181 -26.49 6.79 12.85
CA TRP A 181 -25.39 6.56 13.77
C TRP A 181 -24.58 5.31 13.39
N ASN A 182 -23.47 5.09 14.08
CA ASN A 182 -22.58 3.95 13.83
C ASN A 182 -22.22 3.28 15.15
N TRP A 183 -22.38 1.96 15.24
CA TRP A 183 -21.93 1.15 16.37
C TRP A 183 -21.21 -0.10 15.88
N GLY A 184 -20.02 -0.38 16.44
CA GLY A 184 -19.30 -1.63 16.18
C GLY A 184 -19.06 -1.93 14.69
N GLY A 185 -18.87 -0.89 13.85
CA GLY A 185 -18.71 -1.03 12.40
C GLY A 185 -19.99 -1.21 11.59
N VAL A 186 -21.17 -1.17 12.24
CA VAL A 186 -22.50 -1.23 11.62
C VAL A 186 -23.08 0.18 11.53
N HIS A 187 -23.64 0.52 10.37
CA HIS A 187 -24.31 1.78 10.12
C HIS A 187 -25.84 1.63 10.31
N PHE A 188 -26.46 2.60 10.97
CA PHE A 188 -27.89 2.59 11.28
C PHE A 188 -28.56 3.87 10.79
N ALA A 189 -29.79 3.76 10.25
CA ALA A 189 -30.62 4.90 9.86
C ALA A 189 -32.07 4.73 10.36
N GLU A 190 -32.63 5.80 10.96
CA GLU A 190 -34.02 5.90 11.40
C GLU A 190 -34.78 6.91 10.54
N LEU A 191 -35.91 6.47 9.97
CA LEU A 191 -36.59 7.15 8.87
C LEU A 191 -38.07 7.49 9.14
N GLY A 192 -38.55 7.31 10.37
CA GLY A 192 -39.92 7.67 10.74
C GLY A 192 -40.95 6.72 10.14
N LEU A 193 -42.01 7.27 9.54
CA LEU A 193 -43.13 6.48 9.01
C LEU A 193 -42.68 5.45 7.96
N TYR A 194 -42.08 5.95 6.88
CA TYR A 194 -41.56 5.16 5.77
C TYR A 194 -40.56 5.96 4.94
N PRO A 195 -39.61 5.30 4.25
CA PRO A 195 -38.75 5.92 3.24
C PRO A 195 -39.55 6.51 2.07
N GLY A 196 -39.62 7.84 1.98
CA GLY A 196 -40.29 8.59 0.91
C GLY A 196 -39.96 10.08 0.96
N ASN A 197 -40.29 10.82 -0.11
CA ASN A 197 -39.99 12.26 -0.17
C ASN A 197 -41.22 13.13 0.07
N GLU A 198 -42.34 12.81 -0.56
CA GLU A 198 -43.62 13.51 -0.43
C GLU A 198 -44.77 12.51 -0.31
N PRO A 199 -45.92 12.88 0.29
CA PRO A 199 -47.09 12.00 0.33
C PRO A 199 -47.59 11.68 -1.08
N HIS A 200 -47.62 10.39 -1.44
CA HIS A 200 -48.15 9.98 -2.74
C HIS A 200 -49.69 10.19 -2.82
N PRO A 201 -50.23 10.81 -3.89
CA PRO A 201 -51.65 11.19 -3.97
C PRO A 201 -52.63 10.01 -3.98
N ALA A 202 -52.15 8.80 -4.29
CA ALA A 202 -52.95 7.58 -4.29
C ALA A 202 -53.01 6.87 -2.92
N ILE A 203 -52.33 7.38 -1.89
CA ILE A 203 -52.45 6.85 -0.53
C ILE A 203 -53.85 7.18 -0.01
N ARG A 204 -54.57 6.15 0.48
CA ARG A 204 -55.98 6.24 0.88
C ARG A 204 -56.21 7.09 2.12
N TYR A 205 -55.19 7.24 2.95
CA TYR A 205 -55.24 7.92 4.25
C TYR A 205 -54.89 9.40 4.13
N SER A 206 -55.25 10.18 5.15
CA SER A 206 -55.07 11.64 5.14
C SER A 206 -53.61 12.02 4.86
N PRO A 207 -53.30 12.73 3.75
CA PRO A 207 -51.92 13.14 3.42
C PRO A 207 -51.29 14.00 4.52
N GLN A 208 -52.11 14.59 5.40
CA GLN A 208 -51.64 15.36 6.53
C GLN A 208 -50.98 14.49 7.61
N TYR A 209 -51.31 13.20 7.75
CA TYR A 209 -50.79 12.33 8.82
C TYR A 209 -49.82 11.25 8.33
N HIS A 210 -49.68 11.09 7.00
CA HIS A 210 -48.88 10.04 6.36
C HIS A 210 -47.78 10.63 5.46
N ASP A 211 -47.13 11.68 5.98
CA ASP A 211 -46.08 12.42 5.28
C ASP A 211 -44.68 11.87 5.65
N PRO A 212 -43.88 11.40 4.68
CA PRO A 212 -42.58 10.79 4.94
C PRO A 212 -41.49 11.82 5.24
N GLN A 213 -41.76 13.13 5.08
CA GLN A 213 -40.88 14.21 5.50
C GLN A 213 -39.45 14.11 4.89
N GLN A 214 -39.32 13.80 3.60
CA GLN A 214 -38.00 13.70 2.91
C GLN A 214 -37.05 12.65 3.51
N SER A 215 -37.58 11.57 4.06
CA SER A 215 -36.78 10.48 4.65
C SER A 215 -35.92 9.75 3.61
N LEU A 216 -36.39 9.60 2.38
CA LEU A 216 -35.63 8.94 1.31
C LEU A 216 -34.43 9.78 0.86
N GLU A 217 -34.60 11.09 0.68
CA GLU A 217 -33.49 12.01 0.36
C GLU A 217 -32.43 12.00 1.46
N PHE A 218 -32.84 12.01 2.73
CA PHE A 218 -31.91 11.83 3.84
C PHE A 218 -31.18 10.50 3.76
N LEU A 219 -31.89 9.38 3.57
CA LEU A 219 -31.29 8.05 3.49
C LEU A 219 -30.25 7.96 2.36
N GLU A 220 -30.56 8.46 1.17
CA GLU A 220 -29.62 8.45 0.03
C GLU A 220 -28.37 9.29 0.29
N ALA A 221 -28.54 10.46 0.91
CA ALA A 221 -27.42 11.32 1.29
C ALA A 221 -26.57 10.67 2.39
N ASP A 222 -27.22 10.07 3.37
CA ASP A 222 -26.61 9.44 4.53
C ASP A 222 -25.84 8.17 4.16
N LEU A 223 -26.44 7.26 3.39
CA LEU A 223 -25.77 6.05 2.92
C LEU A 223 -24.57 6.37 2.03
N ARG A 224 -24.67 7.38 1.15
CA ARG A 224 -23.51 7.84 0.34
C ARG A 224 -22.39 8.42 1.20
N ALA A 225 -22.73 9.05 2.32
CA ALA A 225 -21.76 9.68 3.20
C ALA A 225 -21.14 8.70 4.21
N ASN A 226 -21.88 7.68 4.65
CA ASN A 226 -21.57 6.91 5.85
C ASN A 226 -21.54 5.39 5.64
N ALA A 227 -21.97 4.86 4.49
CA ALA A 227 -21.88 3.44 4.17
C ALA A 227 -21.07 3.18 2.89
N VAL A 228 -20.22 2.15 2.89
CA VAL A 228 -19.55 1.65 1.69
C VAL A 228 -20.49 0.65 1.00
N PRO A 229 -20.85 0.88 -0.29
CA PRO A 229 -21.68 -0.04 -1.05
C PRO A 229 -21.17 -1.49 -0.98
N GLY A 230 -22.06 -2.45 -0.75
CA GLY A 230 -21.77 -3.88 -0.64
C GLY A 230 -20.93 -4.30 0.58
N VAL A 231 -20.34 -3.37 1.33
CA VAL A 231 -19.37 -3.68 2.39
C VAL A 231 -19.93 -3.37 3.78
N THR A 232 -20.24 -2.10 4.05
CA THR A 232 -20.69 -1.67 5.39
C THR A 232 -22.01 -2.33 5.72
N PRO A 233 -22.12 -3.11 6.81
CA PRO A 233 -23.40 -3.63 7.27
C PRO A 233 -24.33 -2.46 7.62
N VAL A 234 -25.51 -2.44 7.02
CA VAL A 234 -26.52 -1.40 7.22
C VAL A 234 -27.77 -1.99 7.88
N ILE A 235 -28.26 -1.31 8.91
CA ILE A 235 -29.57 -1.55 9.51
C ILE A 235 -30.46 -0.33 9.28
N ILE A 236 -31.66 -0.55 8.78
CA ILE A 236 -32.62 0.53 8.49
C ILE A 236 -33.86 0.32 9.34
N CYS A 237 -34.34 1.40 9.95
CA CYS A 237 -35.51 1.41 10.82
C CYS A 237 -36.57 2.38 10.27
N HIS A 238 -37.84 1.95 10.25
CA HIS A 238 -39.01 2.78 9.93
C HIS A 238 -40.29 2.17 10.52
N HIS A 239 -41.45 2.82 10.44
CA HIS A 239 -42.69 2.35 11.06
C HIS A 239 -43.47 1.33 10.20
N TYR A 240 -43.71 1.63 8.93
CA TYR A 240 -44.66 0.84 8.12
C TYR A 240 -44.08 -0.43 7.50
N ASP A 241 -44.99 -1.39 7.23
CA ASP A 241 -44.69 -2.69 6.64
C ASP A 241 -44.36 -2.61 5.13
N LEU A 242 -43.41 -3.44 4.70
CA LEU A 242 -42.96 -3.63 3.32
C LEU A 242 -43.89 -4.54 2.48
N GLN A 243 -44.73 -5.38 3.12
CA GLN A 243 -45.66 -6.28 2.44
C GLN A 243 -47.02 -5.62 2.14
N GLY A 244 -47.07 -4.81 1.08
CA GLY A 244 -48.33 -4.47 0.39
C GLY A 244 -49.39 -3.76 1.24
N SER A 245 -49.00 -2.74 2.00
CA SER A 245 -49.92 -1.97 2.81
C SER A 245 -50.49 -0.73 2.09
N ASP A 246 -51.71 -0.33 2.46
CA ASP A 246 -52.39 0.90 1.99
C ASP A 246 -51.71 2.21 2.51
N TRP A 247 -50.61 2.10 3.27
CA TRP A 247 -49.98 3.18 4.05
C TRP A 247 -48.78 3.87 3.36
N TRP A 248 -48.17 3.24 2.35
CA TRP A 248 -47.15 3.83 1.46
C TRP A 248 -47.28 3.24 0.05
N HIS A 249 -46.97 4.02 -0.98
CA HIS A 249 -47.23 3.60 -2.36
C HIS A 249 -46.19 2.60 -2.88
N ALA A 250 -46.52 1.86 -3.94
CA ALA A 250 -45.59 0.91 -4.56
C ALA A 250 -44.36 1.60 -5.16
N ASP A 251 -44.53 2.82 -5.68
CA ASP A 251 -43.42 3.62 -6.24
C ASP A 251 -42.42 4.04 -5.16
N ASP A 252 -42.89 4.41 -3.96
CA ASP A 252 -42.02 4.76 -2.84
C ASP A 252 -41.21 3.54 -2.37
N ARG A 253 -41.84 2.36 -2.27
CA ARG A 253 -41.14 1.09 -1.97
C ARG A 253 -40.09 0.74 -3.02
N LYS A 254 -40.38 1.01 -4.29
CA LYS A 254 -39.43 0.79 -5.38
C LYS A 254 -38.25 1.75 -5.26
N ALA A 255 -38.51 3.04 -5.05
CA ALA A 255 -37.47 4.06 -4.89
C ALA A 255 -36.59 3.77 -3.66
N TYR A 256 -37.20 3.35 -2.55
CA TYR A 256 -36.50 2.85 -1.38
C TYR A 256 -35.56 1.69 -1.71
N TYR A 257 -36.07 0.65 -2.40
CA TYR A 257 -35.22 -0.48 -2.80
C TYR A 257 -34.07 -0.04 -3.71
N ASP A 258 -34.33 0.82 -4.69
CA ASP A 258 -33.31 1.34 -5.60
C ASP A 258 -32.21 2.12 -4.86
N ALA A 259 -32.56 2.84 -3.79
CA ALA A 259 -31.61 3.55 -2.94
C ALA A 259 -30.73 2.61 -2.11
N ILE A 260 -31.28 1.49 -1.63
CA ILE A 260 -30.56 0.61 -0.70
C ILE A 260 -29.89 -0.60 -1.35
N ARG A 261 -30.31 -1.02 -2.55
CA ARG A 261 -29.75 -2.19 -3.26
C ARG A 261 -28.23 -2.17 -3.49
N PRO A 262 -27.53 -1.02 -3.58
CA PRO A 262 -26.07 -1.02 -3.67
C PRO A 262 -25.39 -1.40 -2.35
N TYR A 263 -26.08 -1.34 -1.22
CA TYR A 263 -25.52 -1.45 0.12
C TYR A 263 -25.75 -2.82 0.76
N ASN A 264 -24.88 -3.20 1.71
CA ASN A 264 -25.04 -4.43 2.49
C ASN A 264 -26.09 -4.24 3.61
N VAL A 265 -27.36 -4.15 3.24
CA VAL A 265 -28.46 -4.10 4.22
C VAL A 265 -28.63 -5.47 4.86
N ILE A 266 -28.31 -5.56 6.14
CA ILE A 266 -28.29 -6.80 6.94
C ILE A 266 -29.54 -7.00 7.80
N ALA A 267 -30.36 -5.98 7.97
CA ALA A 267 -31.72 -6.11 8.51
C ALA A 267 -32.49 -4.81 8.26
N VAL A 268 -33.81 -4.93 8.07
CA VAL A 268 -34.75 -3.82 8.19
C VAL A 268 -35.66 -4.08 9.38
N PHE A 269 -35.80 -3.12 10.28
CA PHE A 269 -36.72 -3.21 11.42
C PHE A 269 -37.91 -2.28 11.21
N HIS A 270 -39.12 -2.77 11.49
CA HIS A 270 -40.31 -1.93 11.49
C HIS A 270 -41.38 -2.32 12.52
N GLY A 271 -42.33 -1.41 12.76
CA GLY A 271 -43.48 -1.57 13.66
C GLY A 271 -44.80 -1.78 12.90
N HIS A 272 -45.94 -1.49 13.56
CA HIS A 272 -47.30 -1.39 13.00
C HIS A 272 -48.11 -2.68 12.79
N THR A 273 -47.54 -3.76 12.27
CA THR A 273 -48.28 -5.03 11.99
C THR A 273 -47.90 -6.15 12.98
N ALA A 274 -48.35 -7.39 12.74
CA ALA A 274 -48.08 -8.51 13.65
C ALA A 274 -46.57 -8.84 13.75
N THR A 275 -46.08 -9.04 14.98
CA THR A 275 -44.67 -9.41 15.24
C THR A 275 -44.22 -10.60 14.42
N GLY A 276 -43.05 -10.51 13.79
CA GLY A 276 -42.51 -11.62 13.00
C GLY A 276 -41.21 -11.29 12.29
N VAL A 277 -40.55 -12.33 11.78
CA VAL A 277 -39.38 -12.21 10.90
C VAL A 277 -39.76 -12.77 9.55
N TYR A 278 -39.54 -12.03 8.49
CA TYR A 278 -39.88 -12.45 7.12
C TYR A 278 -38.86 -11.92 6.11
N GLN A 279 -38.96 -12.42 4.88
CA GLN A 279 -38.14 -11.99 3.77
C GLN A 279 -38.94 -11.15 2.78
N TRP A 280 -38.49 -9.94 2.51
CA TRP A 280 -39.06 -9.07 1.48
C TRP A 280 -38.25 -9.15 0.20
N LYS A 281 -38.89 -9.51 -0.91
CA LYS A 281 -38.26 -9.54 -2.23
C LYS A 281 -39.01 -8.60 -3.18
N PRO A 282 -38.50 -7.38 -3.41
CA PRO A 282 -39.09 -6.48 -4.38
C PRO A 282 -38.94 -7.01 -5.81
N GLU A 283 -39.81 -6.54 -6.70
CA GLU A 283 -39.78 -6.93 -8.11
C GLU A 283 -38.44 -6.52 -8.76
N GLY A 284 -37.75 -7.49 -9.39
CA GLY A 284 -36.42 -7.28 -9.97
C GLY A 284 -35.23 -7.46 -9.01
N ALA A 285 -35.45 -7.78 -7.74
CA ALA A 285 -34.37 -8.00 -6.77
C ALA A 285 -33.66 -9.36 -6.97
N GLY A 286 -32.32 -9.35 -6.94
CA GLY A 286 -31.50 -10.57 -7.01
C GLY A 286 -31.64 -11.48 -5.78
N ARG A 287 -31.93 -10.89 -4.61
CA ARG A 287 -32.09 -11.60 -3.33
C ARG A 287 -33.16 -10.94 -2.42
N PRO A 288 -33.76 -11.69 -1.49
CA PRO A 288 -34.61 -11.11 -0.46
C PRO A 288 -33.80 -10.34 0.61
N LEU A 289 -34.46 -9.37 1.24
CA LEU A 289 -34.00 -8.67 2.45
C LEU A 289 -34.69 -9.27 3.68
N ASP A 290 -33.94 -9.47 4.76
CA ASP A 290 -34.52 -9.90 6.04
C ASP A 290 -35.13 -8.70 6.75
N VAL A 291 -36.40 -8.86 7.09
CA VAL A 291 -37.22 -7.82 7.71
C VAL A 291 -37.77 -8.34 9.03
N VAL A 292 -37.66 -7.51 10.07
CA VAL A 292 -38.09 -7.82 11.43
C VAL A 292 -39.19 -6.85 11.81
N ASN A 293 -40.41 -7.37 11.93
CA ASN A 293 -41.50 -6.66 12.59
C ASN A 293 -41.37 -6.85 14.11
N THR A 294 -41.18 -5.75 14.82
CA THR A 294 -40.82 -5.75 16.25
C THR A 294 -42.02 -5.93 17.19
N GLY A 295 -43.24 -5.64 16.75
CA GLY A 295 -44.46 -5.72 17.54
C GLY A 295 -44.57 -4.72 18.70
N GLN A 296 -45.76 -4.64 19.29
CA GLN A 296 -46.03 -3.68 20.38
C GLN A 296 -45.22 -3.98 21.65
N THR A 297 -44.71 -2.92 22.28
CA THR A 297 -43.88 -2.96 23.49
C THR A 297 -44.55 -3.71 24.63
N GLU A 298 -45.88 -3.63 24.73
CA GLU A 298 -46.63 -4.34 25.77
C GLU A 298 -46.54 -5.87 25.65
N ASN A 299 -46.13 -6.40 24.48
CA ASN A 299 -46.01 -7.83 24.23
C ASN A 299 -44.56 -8.37 24.39
N GLY A 300 -43.55 -7.54 24.16
CA GLY A 300 -42.14 -7.96 24.21
C GLY A 300 -41.16 -7.06 23.45
N PHE A 301 -39.96 -7.57 23.22
CA PHE A 301 -38.87 -6.90 22.49
C PHE A 301 -37.90 -7.90 21.86
N PHE A 302 -37.21 -7.50 20.81
CA PHE A 302 -36.09 -8.25 20.23
C PHE A 302 -34.79 -7.96 20.96
N VAL A 303 -34.00 -9.01 21.20
CA VAL A 303 -32.58 -8.90 21.52
C VAL A 303 -31.81 -9.18 20.23
N VAL A 304 -30.86 -8.32 19.88
CA VAL A 304 -30.04 -8.44 18.68
C VAL A 304 -28.57 -8.37 19.08
N GLU A 305 -27.77 -9.30 18.53
CA GLU A 305 -26.32 -9.30 18.70
C GLU A 305 -25.62 -9.48 17.35
N ILE A 306 -24.58 -8.67 17.12
CA ILE A 306 -23.76 -8.69 15.92
C ILE A 306 -22.31 -8.88 16.34
N GLY A 307 -21.67 -9.96 15.89
CA GLY A 307 -20.28 -10.27 16.20
C GLY A 307 -19.75 -11.43 15.36
N GLY A 308 -18.45 -11.44 15.07
CA GLY A 308 -17.80 -12.54 14.34
C GLY A 308 -18.48 -12.91 13.01
N GLU A 309 -18.75 -11.90 12.18
CA GLU A 309 -19.42 -12.03 10.87
C GLU A 309 -20.87 -12.54 10.94
N ARG A 310 -21.53 -12.53 12.11
CA ARG A 310 -22.91 -13.03 12.26
C ARG A 310 -23.84 -12.02 12.93
N ILE A 311 -25.11 -12.03 12.52
CA ILE A 311 -26.23 -11.44 13.25
C ILE A 311 -27.07 -12.56 13.84
N ARG A 312 -27.41 -12.43 15.12
CA ARG A 312 -28.43 -13.26 15.77
C ARG A 312 -29.47 -12.41 16.49
N LEU A 313 -30.73 -12.82 16.42
CA LEU A 313 -31.83 -12.16 17.11
C LEU A 313 -32.90 -13.13 17.60
N ALA A 314 -33.52 -12.77 18.73
CA ALA A 314 -34.63 -13.50 19.33
C ALA A 314 -35.66 -12.55 19.96
N TYR A 315 -36.95 -12.89 19.86
CA TYR A 315 -38.02 -12.13 20.48
C TYR A 315 -38.28 -12.61 21.91
N ARG A 316 -38.03 -11.74 22.88
CA ARG A 316 -38.34 -11.95 24.30
C ARG A 316 -39.77 -11.48 24.55
N MET A 317 -40.67 -12.42 24.83
CA MET A 317 -42.10 -12.14 24.91
C MET A 317 -42.74 -12.58 26.22
N LYS A 318 -43.83 -11.91 26.59
CA LYS A 318 -44.70 -12.34 27.68
C LYS A 318 -45.40 -13.66 27.31
N ALA A 319 -44.93 -14.78 27.84
CA ALA A 319 -45.55 -16.08 27.68
C ALA A 319 -46.66 -16.26 28.74
N GLY A 320 -47.80 -16.88 28.40
CA GLY A 320 -48.84 -17.17 29.40
C GLY A 320 -49.94 -16.11 29.57
N ILE A 321 -50.09 -15.15 28.65
CA ILE A 321 -51.24 -14.23 28.67
C ILE A 321 -52.56 -15.02 28.49
N LYS A 322 -53.44 -14.98 29.49
CA LYS A 322 -54.77 -15.61 29.47
C LYS A 322 -55.86 -14.55 29.38
N THR A 323 -56.91 -14.86 28.65
CA THR A 323 -58.13 -14.05 28.69
C THR A 323 -58.96 -14.47 29.89
N VAL A 324 -59.13 -13.56 30.84
CA VAL A 324 -59.99 -13.73 32.01
C VAL A 324 -61.23 -12.85 31.87
N GLN A 325 -62.32 -13.21 32.53
CA GLN A 325 -63.55 -12.42 32.52
C GLN A 325 -63.56 -11.50 33.74
N GLY A 326 -63.55 -10.19 33.51
CA GLY A 326 -63.63 -9.18 34.57
C GLY A 326 -64.99 -9.18 35.27
N ALA A 327 -65.04 -8.61 36.47
CA ALA A 327 -66.27 -8.48 37.27
C ALA A 327 -67.38 -7.65 36.56
N ASP A 328 -67.02 -6.90 35.52
CA ASP A 328 -67.90 -6.11 34.63
C ASP A 328 -68.35 -6.89 33.38
N GLY A 329 -68.01 -8.18 33.27
CA GLY A 329 -68.33 -9.04 32.13
C GLY A 329 -67.44 -8.86 30.91
N LYS A 330 -66.46 -7.93 30.94
CA LYS A 330 -65.52 -7.70 29.83
C LYS A 330 -64.36 -8.69 29.89
N ALA A 331 -63.94 -9.19 28.74
CA ALA A 331 -62.73 -9.98 28.60
C ALA A 331 -61.49 -9.08 28.85
N ARG A 332 -60.64 -9.47 29.79
CA ARG A 332 -59.35 -8.81 30.10
C ARG A 332 -58.22 -9.79 29.86
N ARG A 333 -57.02 -9.30 29.52
CA ARG A 333 -55.84 -10.14 29.31
C ARG A 333 -54.97 -10.04 30.57
N GLU A 334 -54.85 -11.13 31.32
CA GLU A 334 -53.94 -11.22 32.46
C GLU A 334 -52.67 -11.99 32.07
N TRP A 335 -51.52 -11.46 32.47
CA TRP A 335 -50.22 -12.11 32.29
C TRP A 335 -49.73 -12.65 33.63
N ASP A 336 -49.32 -13.92 33.66
CA ASP A 336 -48.89 -14.63 34.88
C ASP A 336 -47.42 -14.36 35.27
N GLY A 337 -46.77 -13.37 34.65
CA GLY A 337 -45.37 -12.99 34.91
C GLY A 337 -44.32 -13.85 34.20
N VAL A 338 -44.72 -14.81 33.36
CA VAL A 338 -43.79 -15.72 32.69
C VAL A 338 -43.24 -15.11 31.39
N TRP A 339 -41.92 -15.14 31.20
CA TRP A 339 -41.27 -14.70 29.97
C TRP A 339 -40.80 -15.88 29.12
N GLY A 340 -41.14 -15.88 27.84
CA GLY A 340 -40.72 -16.87 26.84
C GLY A 340 -39.87 -16.26 25.72
N TRP A 341 -39.40 -17.13 24.84
CA TRP A 341 -38.67 -16.77 23.63
C TRP A 341 -39.45 -17.25 22.40
N ARG A 342 -39.47 -16.47 21.32
CA ARG A 342 -39.97 -16.86 20.00
C ARG A 342 -39.12 -16.22 18.90
N HIS A 343 -39.27 -16.72 17.68
CA HIS A 343 -38.65 -16.22 16.44
C HIS A 343 -37.13 -16.10 16.53
N HIS A 344 -36.42 -17.02 15.88
CA HIS A 344 -34.97 -17.13 15.97
C HIS A 344 -34.36 -16.97 14.57
N LEU A 345 -33.49 -15.98 14.41
CA LEU A 345 -32.69 -15.80 13.20
C LEU A 345 -31.21 -15.76 13.62
N ALA A 346 -30.37 -16.59 13.02
CA ALA A 346 -28.92 -16.51 13.08
C ALA A 346 -28.34 -16.69 11.69
N ARG A 347 -27.62 -15.70 11.18
CA ARG A 347 -27.07 -15.75 9.82
C ARG A 347 -25.75 -14.99 9.72
N ASP A 348 -25.02 -15.27 8.66
CA ASP A 348 -23.80 -14.54 8.27
C ASP A 348 -24.17 -13.17 7.67
N VAL A 349 -23.38 -12.13 7.99
CA VAL A 349 -23.59 -10.74 7.53
C VAL A 349 -22.48 -10.22 6.61
N ARG A 350 -21.63 -11.11 6.07
CA ARG A 350 -20.56 -10.76 5.13
C ARG A 350 -21.04 -9.89 3.97
N ALA A 351 -20.11 -9.05 3.50
CA ALA A 351 -20.27 -8.16 2.36
C ALA A 351 -20.98 -8.86 1.19
N ILE A 352 -22.09 -8.29 0.74
CA ILE A 352 -22.90 -8.87 -0.32
C ILE A 352 -22.47 -8.23 -1.63
N ALA A 353 -22.14 -9.06 -2.62
CA ALA A 353 -21.97 -8.61 -3.99
C ALA A 353 -23.23 -7.80 -4.36
N SER A 354 -23.05 -6.51 -4.66
CA SER A 354 -24.13 -5.68 -5.17
C SER A 354 -24.73 -6.37 -6.39
N ASP A 355 -26.06 -6.25 -6.58
CA ASP A 355 -26.72 -6.60 -7.83
C ASP A 355 -26.18 -5.66 -8.92
N GLY A 356 -24.98 -5.97 -9.40
CA GLY A 356 -24.41 -5.38 -10.61
C GLY A 356 -25.32 -5.69 -11.79
N PRO A 357 -25.18 -4.94 -12.89
CA PRO A 357 -25.93 -5.25 -14.11
C PRO A 357 -25.75 -6.73 -14.44
N ALA A 358 -26.87 -7.41 -14.70
CA ALA A 358 -26.91 -8.84 -15.02
C ALA A 358 -25.78 -9.21 -15.99
N PRO A 359 -25.13 -10.38 -15.82
CA PRO A 359 -24.12 -10.82 -16.75
C PRO A 359 -24.74 -10.79 -18.15
N GLN A 360 -24.11 -10.04 -19.05
CA GLN A 360 -24.42 -10.15 -20.46
C GLN A 360 -24.35 -11.65 -20.82
N ALA A 361 -25.37 -12.06 -21.58
CA ALA A 361 -25.64 -13.40 -22.05
C ALA A 361 -24.38 -14.27 -22.21
N GLU A 362 -24.49 -15.55 -21.81
CA GLU A 362 -23.52 -16.62 -22.00
C GLU A 362 -22.77 -16.48 -23.34
N GLY A 363 -21.61 -15.83 -23.25
CA GLY A 363 -20.71 -15.58 -24.36
C GLY A 363 -19.32 -15.98 -23.87
N ARG A 364 -18.80 -17.06 -24.45
CA ARG A 364 -17.39 -17.49 -24.51
C ARG A 364 -16.48 -16.81 -23.44
N ARG A 365 -16.06 -17.55 -22.40
CA ARG A 365 -15.07 -17.06 -21.40
C ARG A 365 -14.03 -16.18 -22.09
N ARG A 366 -13.97 -14.89 -21.73
CA ARG A 366 -12.96 -13.96 -22.25
C ARG A 366 -11.58 -14.53 -21.89
N ARG A 367 -10.68 -14.55 -22.87
CA ARG A 367 -9.33 -15.10 -22.71
C ARG A 367 -8.55 -14.20 -21.73
N ASP A 368 -7.87 -14.81 -20.77
CA ASP A 368 -6.95 -14.17 -19.82
C ASP A 368 -5.90 -15.20 -19.39
N TYR A 369 -5.06 -14.88 -18.40
CA TYR A 369 -4.08 -15.80 -17.81
C TYR A 369 -4.69 -17.15 -17.43
N ASN A 370 -3.92 -18.21 -17.61
CA ASN A 370 -4.33 -19.58 -17.25
C ASN A 370 -4.38 -19.79 -15.73
N ILE A 371 -3.63 -18.98 -14.98
CA ILE A 371 -3.65 -18.93 -13.52
C ILE A 371 -4.16 -17.55 -13.15
N LEU A 372 -5.16 -17.50 -12.28
CA LEU A 372 -5.79 -16.25 -11.85
C LEU A 372 -5.19 -15.80 -10.52
N PRO A 373 -4.75 -14.55 -10.38
CA PRO A 373 -4.27 -14.04 -9.12
C PRO A 373 -5.42 -13.91 -8.12
N VAL A 374 -5.14 -14.12 -6.84
CA VAL A 374 -6.08 -13.72 -5.78
C VAL A 374 -5.86 -12.23 -5.50
N PRO A 375 -6.88 -11.38 -5.65
CA PRO A 375 -6.72 -9.95 -5.45
C PRO A 375 -6.33 -9.65 -4.00
N PHE A 376 -5.46 -8.65 -3.78
CA PHE A 376 -4.95 -8.29 -2.45
C PHE A 376 -6.09 -7.97 -1.46
N SER A 377 -7.23 -7.50 -1.93
CA SER A 377 -8.44 -7.24 -1.15
C SER A 377 -9.08 -8.47 -0.49
N LYS A 378 -8.72 -9.66 -0.97
CA LYS A 378 -9.15 -10.95 -0.44
C LYS A 378 -8.10 -11.57 0.46
N VAL A 379 -7.02 -10.84 0.78
CA VAL A 379 -5.90 -11.30 1.60
C VAL A 379 -5.66 -10.30 2.72
N HIS A 380 -6.05 -10.67 3.94
CA HIS A 380 -5.72 -9.92 5.15
C HIS A 380 -4.38 -10.40 5.71
N VAL A 381 -3.40 -9.51 5.78
CA VAL A 381 -2.08 -9.79 6.35
C VAL A 381 -2.09 -9.52 7.85
N ASP A 382 -1.60 -10.49 8.62
CA ASP A 382 -1.37 -10.41 10.06
C ASP A 382 -0.06 -11.14 10.37
N ASP A 383 1.06 -10.45 10.18
CA ASP A 383 2.40 -10.98 10.41
C ASP A 383 3.35 -9.95 11.03
N VAL A 384 4.59 -10.37 11.28
CA VAL A 384 5.59 -9.56 11.99
C VAL A 384 6.40 -8.63 11.08
N LEU A 385 6.30 -8.76 9.75
CA LEU A 385 7.09 -7.96 8.81
C LEU A 385 6.22 -7.05 7.97
N TRP A 386 5.24 -7.60 7.26
CA TRP A 386 4.41 -6.90 6.30
C TRP A 386 3.28 -6.10 6.97
N THR A 387 2.70 -6.56 8.08
CA THR A 387 1.68 -5.76 8.79
C THR A 387 2.21 -4.37 9.16
N PRO A 388 3.36 -4.21 9.85
CA PRO A 388 3.91 -2.89 10.11
C PRO A 388 4.17 -2.06 8.86
N ARG A 389 4.57 -2.66 7.73
CA ARG A 389 4.83 -1.93 6.48
C ARG A 389 3.55 -1.42 5.84
N LEU A 390 2.51 -2.24 5.81
CA LEU A 390 1.19 -1.85 5.31
C LEU A 390 0.61 -0.71 6.15
N GLU A 391 0.75 -0.80 7.48
CA GLU A 391 0.29 0.24 8.40
C GLU A 391 1.08 1.55 8.25
N THR A 392 2.40 1.49 8.19
CA THR A 392 3.25 2.67 7.91
C THR A 392 2.92 3.27 6.55
N SER A 393 2.68 2.45 5.53
CA SER A 393 2.32 2.94 4.20
C SER A 393 1.04 3.76 4.23
N LEU A 394 0.02 3.27 4.95
CA LEU A 394 -1.26 3.94 5.11
C LEU A 394 -1.14 5.20 5.99
N ALA A 395 -0.45 5.11 7.13
CA ALA A 395 -0.40 6.18 8.12
C ALA A 395 0.60 7.29 7.79
N VAL A 396 1.67 6.97 7.05
CA VAL A 396 2.79 7.89 6.80
C VAL A 396 3.07 8.03 5.31
N THR A 397 3.39 6.95 4.60
CA THR A 397 3.96 7.05 3.24
C THR A 397 3.00 7.69 2.24
N ILE A 398 1.74 7.25 2.19
CA ILE A 398 0.73 7.81 1.26
C ILE A 398 0.42 9.27 1.61
N PRO A 399 0.08 9.62 2.88
CA PRO A 399 -0.08 11.02 3.28
C PRO A 399 1.13 11.90 2.96
N TYR A 400 2.34 11.43 3.30
CA TYR A 400 3.59 12.15 3.05
C TYR A 400 3.82 12.37 1.55
N ALA A 401 3.55 11.37 0.72
CA ALA A 401 3.67 11.51 -0.73
C ALA A 401 2.69 12.55 -1.30
N PHE A 402 1.46 12.63 -0.78
CA PHE A 402 0.55 13.72 -1.14
C PHE A 402 1.05 15.09 -0.68
N GLU A 403 1.54 15.20 0.56
CA GLU A 403 2.14 16.45 1.06
C GLU A 403 3.31 16.91 0.19
N GLN A 404 4.17 15.99 -0.27
CA GLN A 404 5.25 16.31 -1.20
C GLN A 404 4.72 16.70 -2.58
N CYS A 405 3.66 16.06 -3.07
CA CYS A 405 3.01 16.45 -4.33
C CYS A 405 2.38 17.86 -4.25
N GLU A 406 1.86 18.26 -3.09
CA GLU A 406 1.40 19.62 -2.83
C GLU A 406 2.59 20.60 -2.75
N ALA A 407 3.62 20.28 -1.97
CA ALA A 407 4.76 21.15 -1.71
C ALA A 407 5.64 21.40 -2.94
N THR A 408 5.65 20.46 -3.89
CA THR A 408 6.43 20.55 -5.14
C THR A 408 5.55 20.81 -6.36
N ASP A 409 4.34 21.33 -6.13
CA ASP A 409 3.41 21.85 -7.13
C ASP A 409 2.90 20.84 -8.18
N ARG A 410 3.06 19.54 -7.93
CA ARG A 410 2.50 18.47 -8.79
C ARG A 410 0.97 18.51 -8.80
N ILE A 411 0.35 18.70 -7.63
CA ILE A 411 -1.10 18.90 -7.52
C ILE A 411 -1.48 20.32 -7.98
N GLY A 412 -0.63 21.32 -7.69
CA GLY A 412 -0.82 22.70 -8.13
C GLY A 412 -0.91 22.85 -9.64
N ASN A 413 -0.16 22.06 -10.41
CA ASN A 413 -0.27 21.99 -11.88
C ASN A 413 -1.68 21.63 -12.35
N PHE A 414 -2.38 20.70 -11.69
CA PHE A 414 -3.79 20.42 -12.01
C PHE A 414 -4.72 21.57 -11.60
N GLU A 415 -4.50 22.21 -10.45
CA GLU A 415 -5.26 23.40 -10.04
C GLU A 415 -5.10 24.55 -11.04
N LYS A 416 -3.87 24.77 -11.54
CA LYS A 416 -3.57 25.76 -12.57
C LYS A 416 -4.25 25.42 -13.89
N ALA A 417 -4.14 24.16 -14.34
CA ALA A 417 -4.77 23.71 -15.58
C ALA A 417 -6.30 23.79 -15.53
N ALA A 418 -6.89 23.62 -14.34
CA ALA A 418 -8.31 23.81 -14.07
C ALA A 418 -8.74 25.29 -13.93
N GLY A 419 -7.81 26.24 -14.06
CA GLY A 419 -8.06 27.68 -13.88
C GLY A 419 -8.44 28.05 -12.44
N LEU A 420 -8.02 27.26 -11.44
CA LEU A 420 -8.23 27.52 -10.02
C LEU A 420 -7.06 28.27 -9.38
N LEU A 421 -5.89 28.22 -10.00
CA LEU A 421 -4.67 28.92 -9.60
C LEU A 421 -4.01 29.56 -10.82
N PRO A 422 -3.49 30.80 -10.76
CA PRO A 422 -2.70 31.36 -11.86
C PRO A 422 -1.28 30.77 -11.86
N GLY A 423 -0.65 30.66 -13.03
CA GLY A 423 0.76 30.28 -13.15
C GLY A 423 1.07 29.40 -14.37
N GLY A 424 2.36 29.12 -14.57
CA GLY A 424 2.83 28.12 -15.53
C GLY A 424 3.07 26.76 -14.88
N HIS A 425 3.41 25.76 -15.70
CA HIS A 425 3.78 24.43 -15.22
C HIS A 425 5.07 24.50 -14.39
N GLU A 426 5.10 23.77 -13.27
CA GLU A 426 6.27 23.62 -12.41
C GLU A 426 6.77 22.16 -12.34
N GLY A 427 8.09 22.01 -12.25
CA GLY A 427 8.75 20.70 -12.16
C GLY A 427 8.86 19.97 -13.50
N ALA A 428 9.06 18.65 -13.44
CA ALA A 428 9.27 17.81 -14.61
C ALA A 428 7.96 17.55 -15.36
N TYR A 429 8.04 17.44 -16.67
CA TYR A 429 6.88 17.28 -17.55
C TYR A 429 6.07 15.98 -17.28
N PHE A 430 6.65 14.98 -16.60
CA PHE A 430 5.94 13.74 -16.20
C PHE A 430 5.35 13.78 -14.77
N ASN A 431 5.38 14.93 -14.10
CA ASN A 431 4.95 15.09 -12.71
C ASN A 431 3.49 14.67 -12.44
N ASP A 432 2.62 14.73 -13.46
CA ASP A 432 1.24 14.25 -13.39
C ASP A 432 1.16 12.79 -12.92
N SER A 433 2.12 11.97 -13.36
CA SER A 433 2.18 10.55 -13.00
C SER A 433 2.41 10.31 -11.51
N ASP A 434 3.14 11.19 -10.82
CA ASP A 434 3.39 11.05 -9.39
C ASP A 434 2.08 11.13 -8.62
N VAL A 435 1.16 12.04 -9.03
CA VAL A 435 -0.16 12.15 -8.42
C VAL A 435 -0.99 10.90 -8.69
N TYR A 436 -1.02 10.40 -9.93
CA TYR A 436 -1.78 9.19 -10.26
C TYR A 436 -1.30 7.96 -9.48
N LYS A 437 0.01 7.73 -9.36
CA LYS A 437 0.57 6.62 -8.58
C LYS A 437 0.21 6.73 -7.09
N VAL A 438 0.27 7.93 -6.50
CA VAL A 438 -0.12 8.10 -5.09
C VAL A 438 -1.64 7.91 -4.91
N MET A 439 -2.46 8.35 -5.86
CA MET A 439 -3.90 8.06 -5.87
C MET A 439 -4.20 6.57 -5.99
N GLU A 440 -3.44 5.82 -6.79
CA GLU A 440 -3.56 4.37 -6.90
C GLU A 440 -3.28 3.69 -5.55
N GLY A 441 -2.19 4.07 -4.87
CA GLY A 441 -1.87 3.56 -3.53
C GLY A 441 -2.92 3.91 -2.48
N ALA A 442 -3.45 5.13 -2.52
CA ALA A 442 -4.55 5.56 -1.67
C ALA A 442 -5.85 4.79 -1.93
N ALA A 443 -6.16 4.48 -3.20
CA ALA A 443 -7.31 3.64 -3.53
C ALA A 443 -7.13 2.24 -2.93
N TYR A 444 -5.97 1.61 -3.11
CA TYR A 444 -5.70 0.30 -2.49
C TYR A 444 -5.77 0.34 -0.97
N SER A 445 -5.29 1.40 -0.34
CA SER A 445 -5.33 1.53 1.12
C SER A 445 -6.76 1.64 1.66
N LEU A 446 -7.68 2.30 0.93
CA LEU A 446 -9.10 2.38 1.28
C LEU A 446 -9.80 1.02 1.29
N GLN A 447 -9.31 0.06 0.50
CA GLN A 447 -9.85 -1.30 0.47
C GLN A 447 -9.46 -2.12 1.71
N VAL A 448 -8.29 -1.82 2.28
CA VAL A 448 -7.77 -2.48 3.48
C VAL A 448 -8.34 -1.82 4.74
N ARG A 449 -8.38 -0.49 4.77
CA ARG A 449 -8.96 0.31 5.87
C ARG A 449 -9.70 1.51 5.29
N PRO A 450 -11.04 1.52 5.32
CA PRO A 450 -11.81 2.67 4.88
C PRO A 450 -11.42 3.95 5.64
N ASP A 451 -11.11 5.01 4.90
CA ASP A 451 -10.78 6.34 5.43
C ASP A 451 -11.58 7.41 4.69
N ARG A 452 -12.55 8.01 5.40
CA ARG A 452 -13.44 9.04 4.85
C ARG A 452 -12.68 10.28 4.38
N MET A 453 -11.64 10.69 5.09
CA MET A 453 -10.90 11.90 4.75
C MET A 453 -10.05 11.69 3.51
N MET A 454 -9.39 10.53 3.41
CA MET A 454 -8.67 10.13 2.21
C MET A 454 -9.63 10.01 1.01
N ARG A 455 -10.81 9.39 1.19
CA ARG A 455 -11.82 9.29 0.13
C ARG A 455 -12.25 10.68 -0.39
N LEU A 456 -12.61 11.59 0.52
CA LEU A 456 -13.02 12.95 0.14
C LEU A 456 -11.88 13.72 -0.56
N TYR A 457 -10.64 13.49 -0.16
CA TYR A 457 -9.47 14.10 -0.79
C TYR A 457 -9.28 13.59 -2.22
N LEU A 458 -9.39 12.28 -2.46
CA LEU A 458 -9.36 11.69 -3.80
C LEU A 458 -10.50 12.23 -4.68
N ASP A 459 -11.73 12.26 -4.18
CA ASP A 459 -12.88 12.80 -4.91
C ASP A 459 -12.67 14.27 -5.30
N GLN A 460 -12.04 15.06 -4.41
CA GLN A 460 -11.71 16.45 -4.69
C GLN A 460 -10.64 16.58 -5.78
N LEU A 461 -9.57 15.77 -5.73
CA LEU A 461 -8.53 15.74 -6.77
C LEU A 461 -9.14 15.37 -8.13
N ILE A 462 -9.97 14.34 -8.18
CA ILE A 462 -10.65 13.88 -9.40
C ILE A 462 -11.50 15.01 -10.00
N ARG A 463 -12.25 15.76 -9.17
CA ARG A 463 -13.02 16.93 -9.65
C ARG A 463 -12.13 18.03 -10.24
N VAL A 464 -10.97 18.29 -9.66
CA VAL A 464 -10.01 19.27 -10.20
C VAL A 464 -9.44 18.78 -11.53
N MET A 465 -9.05 17.51 -11.60
CA MET A 465 -8.55 16.89 -12.83
C MET A 465 -9.61 16.87 -13.94
N ALA A 466 -10.88 16.62 -13.60
CA ALA A 466 -12.00 16.67 -14.54
C ALA A 466 -12.15 18.06 -15.18
N LYS A 467 -11.90 19.12 -14.40
CA LYS A 467 -11.91 20.50 -14.90
C LYS A 467 -10.65 20.85 -15.70
N ALA A 468 -9.52 20.22 -15.39
CA ALA A 468 -8.28 20.37 -16.16
C ALA A 468 -8.30 19.62 -17.50
N GLN A 469 -9.08 18.52 -17.60
CA GLN A 469 -9.23 17.73 -18.82
C GLN A 469 -9.85 18.57 -19.95
N TRP A 470 -9.29 18.46 -21.15
CA TRP A 470 -9.79 19.15 -22.34
C TRP A 470 -11.04 18.44 -22.87
N GLU A 471 -11.79 19.13 -23.73
CA GLU A 471 -13.08 18.66 -24.23
C GLU A 471 -12.97 17.36 -25.05
N ASP A 472 -11.83 17.13 -25.69
CA ASP A 472 -11.54 15.92 -26.47
C ASP A 472 -11.01 14.74 -25.65
N GLY A 473 -10.82 14.92 -24.33
CA GLY A 473 -10.29 13.93 -23.39
C GLY A 473 -8.81 14.10 -23.05
N TYR A 474 -8.09 15.04 -23.67
CA TYR A 474 -6.68 15.27 -23.39
C TYR A 474 -6.46 15.75 -21.95
N LEU A 475 -5.56 15.11 -21.21
CA LEU A 475 -5.15 15.52 -19.87
C LEU A 475 -3.65 15.31 -19.72
N TYR A 476 -2.93 16.43 -19.74
CA TYR A 476 -1.49 16.50 -19.52
C TYR A 476 -1.13 17.95 -19.19
N THR A 477 -0.73 18.22 -17.95
CA THR A 477 -0.67 19.59 -17.43
C THR A 477 0.43 20.41 -18.10
N PHE A 478 1.55 19.79 -18.48
CA PHE A 478 2.69 20.45 -19.11
C PHE A 478 2.33 21.21 -20.40
N PHE A 479 1.49 20.64 -21.26
CA PHE A 479 0.97 21.33 -22.46
C PHE A 479 -0.38 22.03 -22.24
N SER A 480 -0.95 21.92 -21.05
CA SER A 480 -2.14 22.69 -20.65
C SER A 480 -1.79 24.07 -20.06
N LEU A 481 -0.52 24.31 -19.73
CA LEU A 481 -0.06 25.49 -19.00
C LEU A 481 1.07 26.26 -19.70
N PRO A 482 1.13 27.60 -19.53
CA PRO A 482 0.18 28.47 -18.82
C PRO A 482 -1.16 28.65 -19.57
N ALA A 483 -1.19 28.31 -20.85
CA ALA A 483 -2.39 28.14 -21.65
C ALA A 483 -2.29 26.83 -22.45
N ARG A 484 -3.45 26.32 -22.89
CA ARG A 484 -3.52 25.11 -23.72
C ARG A 484 -2.71 25.30 -25.01
N GLN A 485 -1.80 24.38 -25.30
CA GLN A 485 -0.89 24.39 -26.46
C GLN A 485 -1.20 23.20 -27.39
N PRO A 486 -2.34 23.23 -28.12
CA PRO A 486 -2.80 22.10 -28.93
C PRO A 486 -1.80 21.65 -30.00
N GLU A 487 -0.96 22.57 -30.51
CA GLU A 487 0.08 22.36 -31.50
C GLU A 487 1.28 21.57 -30.98
N LYS A 488 1.46 21.50 -29.65
CA LYS A 488 2.59 20.78 -29.03
C LYS A 488 2.26 19.34 -28.64
N ARG A 489 0.99 18.97 -28.59
CA ARG A 489 0.54 17.62 -28.25
C ARG A 489 1.19 16.60 -29.19
N TRP A 490 1.74 15.53 -28.63
CA TRP A 490 2.27 14.39 -29.39
C TRP A 490 3.46 14.74 -30.31
N THR A 491 4.12 15.87 -30.07
CA THR A 491 5.25 16.32 -30.89
C THR A 491 6.57 15.62 -30.56
N ASN A 492 6.71 15.13 -29.33
CA ASN A 492 7.91 14.42 -28.87
C ASN A 492 7.57 13.23 -27.96
N ILE A 493 6.93 12.21 -28.55
CA ILE A 493 6.53 10.98 -27.86
C ILE A 493 7.73 10.23 -27.25
N GLY A 494 8.89 10.29 -27.91
CA GLY A 494 10.11 9.62 -27.46
C GLY A 494 10.62 10.12 -26.11
N ALA A 495 10.30 11.35 -25.71
CA ALA A 495 10.85 11.96 -24.50
C ALA A 495 9.82 12.53 -23.51
N LEU A 496 8.66 13.03 -23.95
CA LEU A 496 7.79 13.86 -23.09
C LEU A 496 6.68 13.11 -22.34
N HIS A 497 6.68 11.78 -22.32
CA HIS A 497 5.89 10.97 -21.36
C HIS A 497 4.36 11.17 -21.35
N GLU A 498 3.76 11.79 -22.38
CA GLU A 498 2.29 11.98 -22.45
C GLU A 498 1.53 10.63 -22.31
N GLN A 499 1.98 9.60 -23.03
CA GLN A 499 1.39 8.24 -22.95
C GLN A 499 1.73 7.54 -21.62
N TYR A 500 2.89 7.79 -21.03
CA TYR A 500 3.28 7.24 -19.73
C TYR A 500 2.39 7.79 -18.60
N CYS A 501 2.15 9.09 -18.57
CA CYS A 501 1.21 9.71 -17.64
C CYS A 501 -0.21 9.16 -17.82
N ALA A 502 -0.65 8.94 -19.07
CA ALA A 502 -1.94 8.33 -19.35
C ALA A 502 -2.05 6.90 -18.83
N GLY A 503 -1.02 6.07 -19.01
CA GLY A 503 -1.01 4.70 -18.49
C GLY A 503 -1.19 4.63 -16.98
N HIS A 504 -0.43 5.43 -16.22
CA HIS A 504 -0.60 5.53 -14.77
C HIS A 504 -1.96 6.10 -14.35
N MET A 505 -2.52 7.03 -15.12
CA MET A 505 -3.89 7.51 -14.88
C MET A 505 -4.90 6.37 -15.03
N TYR A 506 -4.72 5.48 -16.01
CA TYR A 506 -5.63 4.35 -16.22
C TYR A 506 -5.54 3.34 -15.09
N GLU A 507 -4.34 3.02 -14.62
CA GLU A 507 -4.13 2.16 -13.45
C GLU A 507 -4.82 2.73 -12.20
N ALA A 508 -4.61 4.01 -11.92
CA ALA A 508 -5.21 4.70 -10.77
C ALA A 508 -6.74 4.78 -10.87
N ALA A 509 -7.28 5.05 -12.05
CA ALA A 509 -8.72 5.13 -12.27
C ALA A 509 -9.43 3.78 -12.11
N VAL A 510 -8.81 2.70 -12.59
CA VAL A 510 -9.31 1.34 -12.40
C VAL A 510 -9.26 0.97 -10.92
N ALA A 511 -8.13 1.21 -10.24
CA ALA A 511 -7.99 0.96 -8.80
C ALA A 511 -9.05 1.73 -7.98
N HIS A 512 -9.25 3.02 -8.28
CA HIS A 512 -10.28 3.83 -7.63
C HIS A 512 -11.67 3.22 -7.80
N ARG A 513 -12.05 2.85 -9.02
CA ARG A 513 -13.36 2.25 -9.33
C ARG A 513 -13.56 0.90 -8.64
N GLU A 514 -12.54 0.04 -8.61
CA GLU A 514 -12.60 -1.28 -7.96
C GLU A 514 -12.88 -1.19 -6.45
N VAL A 515 -12.45 -0.11 -5.80
CA VAL A 515 -12.60 0.09 -4.36
C VAL A 515 -13.84 0.91 -4.01
N THR A 516 -14.16 1.92 -4.81
CA THR A 516 -15.21 2.89 -4.48
C THR A 516 -16.54 2.63 -5.19
N GLY A 517 -16.52 1.87 -6.29
CA GLY A 517 -17.66 1.76 -7.22
C GLY A 517 -17.96 3.03 -8.01
N ASP A 518 -17.15 4.10 -7.88
CA ASP A 518 -17.36 5.39 -8.53
C ASP A 518 -16.62 5.44 -9.87
N ASP A 519 -17.40 5.57 -10.95
CA ASP A 519 -16.92 5.60 -12.33
C ASP A 519 -16.39 6.98 -12.77
N THR A 520 -16.46 8.04 -11.95
CA THR A 520 -16.08 9.41 -12.36
C THR A 520 -14.65 9.47 -12.89
N PHE A 521 -13.69 8.87 -12.17
CA PHE A 521 -12.30 8.85 -12.62
C PHE A 521 -12.09 7.87 -13.79
N LEU A 522 -12.80 6.74 -13.79
CA LEU A 522 -12.78 5.77 -14.88
C LEU A 522 -13.26 6.38 -16.20
N ASP A 523 -14.33 7.18 -16.17
CA ASP A 523 -14.87 7.85 -17.35
C ASP A 523 -13.94 8.93 -17.90
N MET A 524 -13.21 9.64 -17.02
CA MET A 524 -12.14 10.53 -17.46
C MET A 524 -11.01 9.78 -18.16
N ALA A 525 -10.58 8.65 -17.58
CA ALA A 525 -9.58 7.78 -18.19
C ALA A 525 -10.04 7.24 -19.55
N ARG A 526 -11.31 6.82 -19.68
CA ARG A 526 -11.91 6.39 -20.94
C ARG A 526 -11.89 7.47 -22.01
N LYS A 527 -12.29 8.71 -21.68
CA LYS A 527 -12.23 9.83 -22.64
C LYS A 527 -10.82 10.08 -23.16
N ASN A 528 -9.83 9.99 -22.29
CA ASN A 528 -8.43 10.12 -22.66
C ASN A 528 -7.96 8.93 -23.53
N ALA A 529 -8.31 7.69 -23.16
CA ALA A 529 -7.97 6.50 -23.93
C ALA A 529 -8.63 6.52 -25.32
N ASP A 530 -9.87 6.99 -25.42
CA ASP A 530 -10.57 7.18 -26.69
C ASP A 530 -9.85 8.18 -27.60
N LEU A 531 -9.31 9.27 -27.04
CA LEU A 531 -8.47 10.20 -27.78
C LEU A 531 -7.19 9.52 -28.29
N ILE A 532 -6.52 8.74 -27.44
CA ILE A 532 -5.31 8.01 -27.81
C ILE A 532 -5.60 7.03 -28.94
N CYS A 533 -6.69 6.26 -28.89
CA CYS A 533 -7.07 5.35 -29.98
C CYS A 533 -7.36 6.09 -31.30
N ARG A 534 -7.95 7.29 -31.25
CA ARG A 534 -8.19 8.12 -32.45
C ARG A 534 -6.90 8.69 -33.04
N VAL A 535 -5.93 9.07 -32.20
CA VAL A 535 -4.66 9.66 -32.65
C VAL A 535 -3.70 8.58 -33.15
N PHE A 536 -3.54 7.50 -32.38
CA PHE A 536 -2.53 6.47 -32.65
C PHE A 536 -3.17 5.22 -33.26
N ASN A 537 -3.11 5.11 -34.57
CA ASN A 537 -3.63 3.96 -35.31
C ASN A 537 -2.90 3.81 -36.64
N ALA A 538 -3.22 2.74 -37.37
CA ALA A 538 -2.57 2.41 -38.64
C ALA A 538 -2.69 3.52 -39.70
N ASP A 539 -3.77 4.33 -39.67
CA ASP A 539 -4.08 5.35 -40.66
C ASP A 539 -3.50 6.73 -40.33
N ASN A 540 -3.06 6.95 -39.10
CA ASN A 540 -2.56 8.23 -38.60
C ASN A 540 -1.14 8.12 -38.00
N ARG A 541 -0.99 8.30 -36.69
CA ARG A 541 0.29 8.21 -35.98
C ARG A 541 0.54 6.78 -35.52
N THR A 542 1.75 6.26 -35.72
CA THR A 542 2.12 4.90 -35.28
C THR A 542 3.18 4.89 -34.17
N ASP A 543 3.32 5.99 -33.44
CA ASP A 543 4.33 6.13 -32.41
C ASP A 543 4.03 5.23 -31.20
N PRO A 544 4.93 4.30 -30.85
CA PRO A 544 4.89 3.66 -29.55
C PRO A 544 5.37 4.66 -28.46
N PRO A 545 5.07 4.40 -27.18
CA PRO A 545 5.51 5.27 -26.10
C PRO A 545 7.03 5.34 -25.95
N GLY A 546 7.57 6.53 -25.67
CA GLY A 546 8.98 6.69 -25.31
C GLY A 546 9.33 6.11 -23.94
N HIS A 547 8.33 5.96 -23.05
CA HIS A 547 8.41 5.24 -21.78
C HIS A 547 7.16 4.37 -21.64
N GLN A 548 7.35 3.06 -21.69
CA GLN A 548 6.30 2.03 -21.62
C GLN A 548 5.59 2.04 -20.28
N GLU A 549 4.27 1.83 -20.29
CA GLU A 549 3.37 1.82 -19.12
C GLU A 549 1.92 1.78 -19.63
N ILE A 550 1.63 2.53 -20.69
CA ILE A 550 0.29 2.65 -21.25
C ILE A 550 -0.28 1.31 -21.72
N GLU A 551 0.57 0.38 -22.14
CA GLU A 551 0.18 -0.96 -22.53
C GLU A 551 -0.45 -1.72 -21.35
N ILE A 552 0.10 -1.57 -20.13
CA ILE A 552 -0.43 -2.14 -18.89
C ILE A 552 -1.75 -1.46 -18.53
N GLY A 553 -1.76 -0.13 -18.51
CA GLY A 553 -2.95 0.66 -18.19
C GLY A 553 -4.14 0.38 -19.12
N LEU A 554 -3.90 0.22 -20.42
CA LEU A 554 -4.93 -0.13 -21.41
C LEU A 554 -5.47 -1.56 -21.22
N CYS A 555 -4.61 -2.52 -20.87
CA CYS A 555 -5.05 -3.88 -20.53
C CYS A 555 -5.93 -3.89 -19.27
N ARG A 556 -5.58 -3.11 -18.24
CA ARG A 556 -6.42 -2.93 -17.05
C ARG A 556 -7.74 -2.24 -17.39
N LEU A 557 -7.72 -1.21 -18.21
CA LEU A 557 -8.92 -0.51 -18.66
C LEU A 557 -9.84 -1.43 -19.47
N TYR A 558 -9.29 -2.29 -20.33
CA TYR A 558 -10.03 -3.35 -21.01
C TYR A 558 -10.70 -4.31 -20.02
N ARG A 559 -9.97 -4.81 -19.01
CA ARG A 559 -10.56 -5.70 -17.99
C ARG A 559 -11.71 -5.01 -17.23
N ALA A 560 -11.55 -3.73 -16.89
CA ALA A 560 -12.56 -2.97 -16.15
C ALA A 560 -13.82 -2.63 -16.98
N THR A 561 -13.68 -2.41 -18.29
CA THR A 561 -14.76 -1.89 -19.15
C THR A 561 -15.32 -2.91 -20.15
N GLY A 562 -14.54 -3.90 -20.52
CA GLY A 562 -14.84 -4.85 -21.59
C GLY A 562 -14.76 -4.28 -23.01
N ASP A 563 -14.21 -3.07 -23.19
CA ASP A 563 -14.10 -2.43 -24.51
C ASP A 563 -12.81 -2.88 -25.23
N GLU A 564 -12.97 -3.75 -26.22
CA GLU A 564 -11.91 -4.42 -26.99
C GLU A 564 -10.93 -3.44 -27.64
N LYS A 565 -11.34 -2.20 -27.92
CA LYS A 565 -10.46 -1.22 -28.57
C LYS A 565 -9.24 -0.87 -27.71
N TYR A 566 -9.36 -0.93 -26.38
CA TYR A 566 -8.23 -0.64 -25.49
C TYR A 566 -7.20 -1.76 -25.53
N LEU A 567 -7.64 -3.02 -25.56
CA LEU A 567 -6.74 -4.16 -25.74
C LEU A 567 -6.08 -4.13 -27.13
N ALA A 568 -6.84 -3.80 -28.17
CA ALA A 568 -6.30 -3.62 -29.52
C ALA A 568 -5.26 -2.49 -29.57
N GLN A 569 -5.48 -1.40 -28.83
CA GLN A 569 -4.53 -0.29 -28.74
C GLN A 569 -3.25 -0.67 -27.99
N ALA A 570 -3.35 -1.43 -26.90
CA ALA A 570 -2.18 -1.95 -26.19
C ALA A 570 -1.33 -2.82 -27.12
N LYS A 571 -1.97 -3.76 -27.83
CA LYS A 571 -1.30 -4.60 -28.83
C LYS A 571 -0.68 -3.76 -29.96
N PHE A 572 -1.39 -2.75 -30.45
CA PHE A 572 -0.89 -1.85 -31.49
C PHE A 572 0.42 -1.18 -31.06
N PHE A 573 0.51 -0.63 -29.84
CA PHE A 573 1.75 -0.01 -29.37
C PHE A 573 2.92 -1.00 -29.28
N LEU A 574 2.68 -2.22 -28.79
CA LEU A 574 3.71 -3.27 -28.77
C LEU A 574 4.18 -3.63 -30.18
N ASP A 575 3.24 -3.76 -31.13
CA ASP A 575 3.54 -4.09 -32.51
C ASP A 575 4.29 -2.96 -33.23
N GLN A 576 4.01 -1.69 -32.94
CA GLN A 576 4.71 -0.58 -33.60
C GLN A 576 6.13 -0.34 -33.06
N ARG A 577 6.43 -0.81 -31.85
CA ARG A 577 7.78 -0.71 -31.27
C ARG A 577 8.80 -1.48 -32.12
N GLY A 578 9.92 -0.83 -32.42
CA GLY A 578 10.97 -1.34 -33.31
C GLY A 578 10.71 -1.13 -34.80
N ARG A 579 9.60 -0.48 -35.19
CA ARG A 579 9.22 -0.25 -36.60
C ARG A 579 9.09 1.23 -36.92
N LYS A 580 9.68 1.67 -38.05
CA LYS A 580 9.69 3.11 -38.42
C LYS A 580 8.30 3.72 -38.52
N GLY A 581 7.34 3.06 -39.17
CA GLY A 581 5.94 3.50 -39.25
C GLY A 581 5.77 4.97 -39.70
N ARG A 582 4.65 5.59 -39.30
CA ARG A 582 4.37 7.03 -39.40
C ARG A 582 4.54 7.68 -38.03
N ARG A 583 5.80 7.97 -37.68
CA ARG A 583 6.19 8.55 -36.38
C ARG A 583 6.43 10.05 -36.48
N GLY A 584 6.30 10.76 -35.38
CA GLY A 584 6.49 12.21 -35.34
C GLY A 584 5.38 13.00 -36.06
N PRO A 585 5.31 14.33 -35.85
CA PRO A 585 4.25 15.18 -36.41
C PRO A 585 4.11 15.13 -37.94
N ASP A 586 5.22 14.87 -38.63
CA ASP A 586 5.32 14.83 -40.09
C ASP A 586 5.38 13.39 -40.65
N GLY A 587 5.29 12.37 -39.79
CA GLY A 587 5.39 10.96 -40.18
C GLY A 587 6.81 10.44 -40.43
N ASN A 588 7.87 11.27 -40.23
CA ASN A 588 9.26 10.91 -40.54
C ASN A 588 10.14 10.66 -39.29
N GLY A 589 9.54 10.51 -38.11
CA GLY A 589 10.23 10.24 -36.85
C GLY A 589 11.04 8.94 -36.86
N GLY A 590 12.21 8.96 -36.22
CA GLY A 590 13.08 7.79 -36.09
C GLY A 590 12.67 6.83 -34.95
N LEU A 591 13.42 5.73 -34.85
CA LEU A 591 13.38 4.85 -33.68
C LEU A 591 14.09 5.52 -32.50
N TYR A 592 13.67 5.20 -31.27
CA TYR A 592 14.23 5.76 -30.03
C TYR A 592 15.47 4.99 -29.53
N GLY A 593 15.82 3.89 -30.19
CA GLY A 593 17.02 3.09 -29.89
C GLY A 593 16.86 2.15 -28.70
N THR A 594 17.98 1.67 -28.17
CA THR A 594 18.03 0.66 -27.10
C THR A 594 17.53 1.17 -25.76
N TYR A 595 17.71 2.47 -25.47
CA TYR A 595 17.29 3.10 -24.21
C TYR A 595 15.80 2.90 -23.90
N ALA A 596 14.94 2.95 -24.93
CA ALA A 596 13.50 2.70 -24.84
C ALA A 596 13.07 1.37 -25.48
N GLN A 597 14.00 0.41 -25.65
CA GLN A 597 13.73 -0.92 -26.20
C GLN A 597 13.01 -0.86 -27.56
N ASP A 598 13.31 0.15 -28.37
CA ASP A 598 12.67 0.44 -29.66
C ASP A 598 13.63 0.25 -30.84
N HIS A 599 14.76 -0.42 -30.60
CA HIS A 599 15.80 -0.68 -31.60
C HIS A 599 15.39 -1.76 -32.62
N ILE A 600 14.57 -2.73 -32.22
CA ILE A 600 14.04 -3.82 -33.05
C ILE A 600 12.63 -4.23 -32.56
N PRO A 601 11.82 -4.92 -33.38
CA PRO A 601 10.49 -5.40 -32.98
C PRO A 601 10.54 -6.20 -31.69
N VAL A 602 9.54 -6.02 -30.81
CA VAL A 602 9.54 -6.62 -29.47
C VAL A 602 9.59 -8.15 -29.48
N VAL A 603 9.02 -8.78 -30.51
CA VAL A 603 9.04 -10.24 -30.71
C VAL A 603 10.41 -10.78 -31.18
N GLU A 604 11.32 -9.90 -31.59
CA GLU A 604 12.68 -10.23 -32.02
C GLU A 604 13.72 -9.97 -30.92
N GLN A 605 13.32 -9.33 -29.81
CA GLN A 605 14.20 -9.03 -28.68
C GLN A 605 14.49 -10.32 -27.90
N LYS A 606 15.77 -10.50 -27.54
CA LYS A 606 16.27 -11.66 -26.79
C LYS A 606 17.08 -11.31 -25.56
N GLU A 607 17.40 -10.03 -25.38
CA GLU A 607 18.23 -9.54 -24.28
C GLU A 607 17.61 -8.29 -23.67
N ALA A 608 17.75 -8.13 -22.36
CA ALA A 608 17.35 -6.92 -21.67
C ALA A 608 18.40 -5.81 -21.87
N VAL A 609 17.98 -4.70 -22.47
CA VAL A 609 18.85 -3.55 -22.80
C VAL A 609 18.19 -2.24 -22.41
N GLY A 610 18.98 -1.17 -22.29
CA GLY A 610 18.47 0.18 -22.02
C GLY A 610 17.93 0.35 -20.61
N HIS A 611 17.03 1.32 -20.43
CA HIS A 611 16.48 1.70 -19.13
C HIS A 611 15.68 0.57 -18.48
N SER A 612 15.96 0.24 -17.22
CA SER A 612 15.43 -0.98 -16.57
C SER A 612 13.91 -0.91 -16.31
N VAL A 613 13.37 0.24 -15.89
CA VAL A 613 11.91 0.42 -15.69
C VAL A 613 11.14 0.25 -16.99
N ARG A 614 11.49 1.03 -18.03
CA ARG A 614 10.91 0.92 -19.38
C ARG A 614 10.86 -0.53 -19.87
N ALA A 615 11.98 -1.24 -19.73
CA ALA A 615 12.10 -2.64 -20.10
C ALA A 615 11.11 -3.52 -19.33
N ALA A 616 11.13 -3.49 -17.99
CA ALA A 616 10.26 -4.36 -17.18
C ALA A 616 8.76 -4.01 -17.32
N TYR A 617 8.39 -2.74 -17.53
CA TYR A 617 7.01 -2.35 -17.87
C TYR A 617 6.61 -2.84 -19.27
N LEU A 618 7.50 -2.76 -20.27
CA LEU A 618 7.26 -3.35 -21.58
C LEU A 618 7.00 -4.86 -21.49
N TYR A 619 7.85 -5.60 -20.76
CA TYR A 619 7.72 -7.06 -20.66
C TYR A 619 6.46 -7.46 -19.91
N THR A 620 6.05 -6.66 -18.92
CA THR A 620 4.76 -6.80 -18.24
C THR A 620 3.60 -6.61 -19.22
N GLY A 621 3.61 -5.52 -20.01
CA GLY A 621 2.58 -5.26 -21.03
C GLY A 621 2.53 -6.34 -22.12
N MET A 622 3.68 -6.86 -22.54
CA MET A 622 3.78 -8.00 -23.48
C MET A 622 3.10 -9.25 -22.92
N ALA A 623 3.33 -9.56 -21.64
CA ALA A 623 2.69 -10.69 -20.98
C ALA A 623 1.16 -10.49 -20.87
N ASP A 624 0.69 -9.28 -20.51
CA ASP A 624 -0.73 -8.96 -20.40
C ASP A 624 -1.44 -9.12 -21.76
N VAL A 625 -0.88 -8.53 -22.82
CA VAL A 625 -1.44 -8.63 -24.17
C VAL A 625 -1.42 -10.08 -24.67
N ALA A 626 -0.35 -10.83 -24.43
CA ALA A 626 -0.27 -12.24 -24.82
C ALA A 626 -1.35 -13.09 -24.14
N ALA A 627 -1.55 -12.90 -22.83
CA ALA A 627 -2.57 -13.60 -22.07
C ALA A 627 -3.98 -13.29 -22.59
N LEU A 628 -4.28 -12.02 -22.84
CA LEU A 628 -5.62 -11.55 -23.22
C LEU A 628 -5.96 -11.84 -24.69
N THR A 629 -4.97 -11.84 -25.59
CA THR A 629 -5.18 -12.02 -27.04
C THR A 629 -4.83 -13.41 -27.56
N GLY A 630 -3.95 -14.14 -26.86
CA GLY A 630 -3.36 -15.38 -27.37
C GLY A 630 -2.16 -15.22 -28.30
N ALA A 631 -1.59 -14.03 -28.42
CA ALA A 631 -0.40 -13.75 -29.21
C ALA A 631 0.87 -14.31 -28.52
N MET A 632 1.10 -15.61 -28.68
CA MET A 632 2.18 -16.34 -27.99
C MET A 632 3.59 -15.96 -28.47
N GLU A 633 3.72 -15.27 -29.60
CA GLU A 633 4.98 -14.73 -30.09
C GLU A 633 5.65 -13.76 -29.11
N TYR A 634 4.87 -13.02 -28.30
CA TYR A 634 5.43 -12.18 -27.25
C TYR A 634 6.04 -13.00 -26.12
N ILE A 635 5.48 -14.18 -25.82
CA ILE A 635 5.93 -15.07 -24.74
C ILE A 635 7.33 -15.60 -25.02
N ALA A 636 7.59 -16.05 -26.26
CA ALA A 636 8.92 -16.53 -26.63
C ALA A 636 10.01 -15.46 -26.46
N ALA A 637 9.69 -14.18 -26.75
CA ALA A 637 10.61 -13.07 -26.55
C ALA A 637 10.85 -12.78 -25.07
N ILE A 638 9.79 -12.63 -24.26
CA ILE A 638 9.96 -12.34 -22.82
C ILE A 638 10.55 -13.52 -22.04
N ASP A 639 10.38 -14.78 -22.49
CA ASP A 639 11.07 -15.95 -21.91
C ASP A 639 12.59 -15.84 -22.16
N ALA A 640 13.02 -15.51 -23.38
CA ALA A 640 14.43 -15.34 -23.71
C ALA A 640 15.06 -14.14 -22.97
N ILE A 641 14.33 -13.03 -22.87
CA ILE A 641 14.76 -11.84 -22.12
C ILE A 641 14.83 -12.12 -20.62
N TRP A 642 13.86 -12.86 -20.06
CA TRP A 642 13.89 -13.25 -18.66
C TRP A 642 15.12 -14.11 -18.36
N GLU A 643 15.40 -15.09 -19.22
CA GLU A 643 16.59 -15.95 -19.11
C GLU A 643 17.89 -15.13 -19.16
N ASP A 644 18.01 -14.17 -20.07
CA ASP A 644 19.13 -13.23 -20.11
C ASP A 644 19.32 -12.48 -18.76
N VAL A 645 18.22 -11.96 -18.21
CA VAL A 645 18.27 -11.22 -16.94
C VAL A 645 18.72 -12.11 -15.80
N VAL A 646 18.06 -13.25 -15.56
CA VAL A 646 18.36 -14.09 -14.40
C VAL A 646 19.73 -14.77 -14.48
N THR A 647 20.24 -15.01 -15.70
CA THR A 647 21.52 -15.69 -15.90
C THR A 647 22.70 -14.74 -15.99
N ARG A 648 22.50 -13.46 -16.36
CA ARG A 648 23.62 -12.54 -16.64
C ARG A 648 23.51 -11.14 -16.03
N LYS A 649 22.32 -10.67 -15.63
CA LYS A 649 22.09 -9.24 -15.31
C LYS A 649 21.27 -8.99 -14.04
N LEU A 650 21.04 -10.02 -13.22
CA LEU A 650 20.29 -9.93 -11.96
C LEU A 650 21.26 -9.79 -10.78
N TYR A 651 21.12 -8.73 -9.98
CA TYR A 651 21.87 -8.62 -8.73
C TYR A 651 21.34 -9.63 -7.69
N ILE A 652 22.20 -10.02 -6.73
CA ILE A 652 21.80 -10.97 -5.68
C ILE A 652 20.62 -10.45 -4.82
N THR A 653 20.40 -9.14 -4.75
CA THR A 653 19.24 -8.51 -4.10
C THR A 653 17.94 -8.59 -4.91
N GLY A 654 17.99 -9.12 -6.14
CA GLY A 654 16.89 -9.09 -7.11
C GLY A 654 16.77 -7.78 -7.89
N GLY A 655 17.62 -6.78 -7.59
CA GLY A 655 17.67 -5.52 -8.33
C GLY A 655 18.14 -5.71 -9.78
N ILE A 656 17.67 -4.83 -10.66
CA ILE A 656 18.06 -4.77 -12.08
C ILE A 656 18.50 -3.35 -12.44
N GLY A 657 19.52 -3.24 -13.27
CA GLY A 657 20.13 -1.97 -13.70
C GLY A 657 21.49 -1.73 -13.05
N ALA A 658 22.54 -1.80 -13.85
CA ALA A 658 23.93 -1.69 -13.41
C ALA A 658 24.52 -0.29 -13.64
N ALA A 659 23.99 0.46 -14.62
CA ALA A 659 24.62 1.67 -15.11
C ALA A 659 23.76 2.90 -14.82
N GLY A 660 24.28 3.81 -13.97
CA GLY A 660 23.57 5.03 -13.59
C GLY A 660 23.43 6.07 -14.71
N GLY A 661 24.30 6.07 -15.73
CA GLY A 661 24.23 7.03 -16.84
C GLY A 661 22.98 6.92 -17.71
N HIS A 662 22.33 5.75 -17.73
CA HIS A 662 21.08 5.51 -18.43
C HIS A 662 20.05 4.75 -17.59
N GLU A 663 20.27 4.65 -16.27
CA GLU A 663 19.35 4.05 -15.31
C GLU A 663 18.92 2.62 -15.71
N GLY A 664 19.87 1.84 -16.24
CA GLY A 664 19.54 0.68 -17.04
C GLY A 664 20.51 -0.48 -17.00
N PHE A 665 20.22 -1.50 -17.80
CA PHE A 665 21.03 -2.70 -17.91
C PHE A 665 22.45 -2.38 -18.41
N GLY A 666 23.45 -3.00 -17.78
CA GLY A 666 24.81 -3.08 -18.29
C GLY A 666 24.99 -4.27 -19.26
N GLY A 667 26.25 -4.56 -19.59
CA GLY A 667 26.63 -5.77 -20.30
C GLY A 667 26.38 -7.06 -19.51
N ALA A 668 26.55 -8.21 -20.16
CA ALA A 668 26.48 -9.49 -19.49
C ALA A 668 27.51 -9.58 -18.36
N TYR A 669 27.07 -10.01 -17.17
CA TYR A 669 27.87 -10.13 -15.95
C TYR A 669 28.45 -8.81 -15.40
N GLU A 670 28.06 -7.67 -15.97
CA GLU A 670 28.43 -6.34 -15.46
C GLU A 670 27.54 -5.97 -14.27
N LEU A 671 27.98 -6.35 -13.06
CA LEU A 671 27.25 -6.15 -11.80
C LEU A 671 28.14 -5.44 -10.76
N PRO A 672 28.51 -4.17 -10.94
CA PRO A 672 29.27 -3.41 -9.94
C PRO A 672 28.43 -3.16 -8.69
N ASN A 673 29.03 -3.24 -7.50
CA ASN A 673 28.31 -3.13 -6.23
C ASN A 673 28.08 -1.68 -5.78
N MET A 674 29.13 -0.86 -5.80
CA MET A 674 29.08 0.53 -5.30
C MET A 674 28.39 1.49 -6.27
N THR A 675 28.46 1.21 -7.57
CA THR A 675 27.83 2.01 -8.64
C THR A 675 26.59 1.35 -9.24
N ALA A 676 26.09 0.26 -8.62
CA ALA A 676 24.83 -0.36 -8.99
C ALA A 676 23.72 0.70 -9.02
N TYR A 677 22.88 0.67 -10.06
CA TYR A 677 21.73 1.57 -10.09
C TYR A 677 20.56 0.96 -9.32
N CYS A 678 20.11 -0.25 -9.72
CA CYS A 678 19.07 -1.01 -9.01
C CYS A 678 17.91 -0.14 -8.53
N GLU A 679 17.34 0.66 -9.44
CA GLU A 679 16.29 1.62 -9.09
C GLU A 679 15.13 0.93 -8.35
N THR A 680 14.57 1.58 -7.34
CA THR A 680 13.39 1.06 -6.62
C THR A 680 12.22 0.80 -7.59
N CYS A 681 11.96 1.70 -8.55
CA CYS A 681 10.95 1.46 -9.59
C CYS A 681 11.26 0.23 -10.46
N ALA A 682 12.53 0.00 -10.79
CA ALA A 682 12.91 -1.15 -11.60
C ALA A 682 12.73 -2.46 -10.82
N SER A 683 12.96 -2.44 -9.50
CA SER A 683 12.67 -3.56 -8.61
C SER A 683 11.16 -3.85 -8.52
N ILE A 684 10.32 -2.81 -8.39
CA ILE A 684 8.86 -2.95 -8.41
C ILE A 684 8.39 -3.50 -9.77
N ALA A 685 8.90 -2.95 -10.88
CA ALA A 685 8.59 -3.43 -12.22
C ALA A 685 9.01 -4.89 -12.43
N ASN A 686 10.16 -5.30 -11.88
CA ASN A 686 10.63 -6.69 -11.92
C ASN A 686 9.72 -7.64 -11.12
N VAL A 687 9.16 -7.18 -9.98
CA VAL A 687 8.12 -7.92 -9.24
C VAL A 687 6.87 -8.10 -10.09
N LEU A 688 6.37 -7.03 -10.73
CA LEU A 688 5.20 -7.11 -11.60
C LEU A 688 5.42 -8.07 -12.78
N TRP A 689 6.58 -7.97 -13.44
CA TRP A 689 6.93 -8.82 -14.57
C TRP A 689 6.98 -10.30 -14.15
N ASN A 690 7.70 -10.64 -13.09
CA ASN A 690 7.79 -12.03 -12.61
C ASN A 690 6.45 -12.58 -12.14
N HIS A 691 5.56 -11.74 -11.58
CA HIS A 691 4.20 -12.16 -11.28
C HIS A 691 3.45 -12.58 -12.55
N ARG A 692 3.52 -11.80 -13.64
CA ARG A 692 2.88 -12.17 -14.91
C ARG A 692 3.50 -13.43 -15.53
N MET A 693 4.82 -13.60 -15.43
CA MET A 693 5.47 -14.83 -15.89
C MET A 693 4.98 -16.05 -15.12
N PHE A 694 4.80 -15.93 -13.79
CA PHE A 694 4.16 -16.99 -12.99
C PHE A 694 2.73 -17.26 -13.45
N LEU A 695 1.90 -16.24 -13.66
CA LEU A 695 0.50 -16.44 -14.09
C LEU A 695 0.38 -17.12 -15.47
N MET A 696 1.39 -16.95 -16.34
CA MET A 696 1.47 -17.67 -17.62
C MET A 696 1.89 -19.13 -17.45
N HIS A 697 2.95 -19.36 -16.68
CA HIS A 697 3.72 -20.62 -16.72
C HIS A 697 3.44 -21.56 -15.55
N GLY A 698 2.99 -21.05 -14.40
CA GLY A 698 2.80 -21.82 -13.16
C GLY A 698 4.08 -22.32 -12.52
N ASP A 699 5.22 -21.69 -12.82
CA ASP A 699 6.54 -22.10 -12.33
C ASP A 699 7.00 -21.23 -11.16
N GLY A 700 7.40 -21.89 -10.07
CA GLY A 700 7.84 -21.27 -8.83
C GLY A 700 9.12 -20.45 -8.97
N LYS A 701 9.92 -20.69 -10.01
CA LYS A 701 11.16 -19.92 -10.27
C LYS A 701 10.91 -18.43 -10.46
N TYR A 702 9.76 -18.05 -11.02
CA TYR A 702 9.37 -16.66 -11.18
C TYR A 702 9.02 -16.04 -9.82
N ILE A 703 8.36 -16.80 -8.96
CA ILE A 703 8.08 -16.37 -7.59
C ILE A 703 9.35 -16.31 -6.73
N ASP A 704 10.36 -17.15 -6.99
CA ASP A 704 11.66 -17.05 -6.32
C ASP A 704 12.38 -15.73 -6.63
N VAL A 705 12.35 -15.27 -7.90
CA VAL A 705 12.88 -13.95 -8.29
C VAL A 705 12.03 -12.81 -7.71
N LEU A 706 10.69 -12.98 -7.70
CA LEU A 706 9.77 -12.03 -7.10
C LEU A 706 10.04 -11.87 -5.60
N GLU A 707 10.12 -12.96 -4.83
CA GLU A 707 10.39 -12.98 -3.40
C GLU A 707 11.75 -12.33 -3.10
N ARG A 708 12.79 -12.72 -3.83
CA ARG A 708 14.12 -12.10 -3.71
C ARG A 708 14.07 -10.59 -3.91
N THR A 709 13.45 -10.12 -4.98
CA THR A 709 13.38 -8.69 -5.30
C THR A 709 12.54 -7.94 -4.27
N MET A 710 11.39 -8.50 -3.88
CA MET A 710 10.45 -7.87 -2.97
C MET A 710 11.02 -7.70 -1.55
N TYR A 711 11.59 -8.76 -0.98
CA TYR A 711 12.12 -8.74 0.40
C TYR A 711 13.48 -8.03 0.53
N ASN A 712 14.17 -7.75 -0.59
CA ASN A 712 15.49 -7.12 -0.59
C ASN A 712 15.48 -5.78 -1.33
N ALA A 713 15.70 -5.77 -2.65
CA ALA A 713 15.90 -4.53 -3.42
C ALA A 713 14.69 -3.57 -3.34
N ALA A 714 13.46 -4.07 -3.48
CA ALA A 714 12.27 -3.22 -3.42
C ALA A 714 12.04 -2.65 -2.01
N LEU A 715 12.11 -3.49 -0.97
CA LEU A 715 11.88 -3.05 0.41
C LEU A 715 13.00 -2.14 0.94
N SER A 716 14.24 -2.28 0.42
CA SER A 716 15.32 -1.36 0.74
C SER A 716 15.03 0.09 0.31
N GLY A 717 14.16 0.26 -0.69
CA GLY A 717 13.75 1.54 -1.26
C GLY A 717 13.01 2.49 -0.31
N ILE A 718 12.57 2.02 0.86
CA ILE A 718 11.76 2.82 1.81
C ILE A 718 12.22 2.62 3.27
N SER A 719 12.19 3.69 4.06
CA SER A 719 12.50 3.63 5.49
C SER A 719 11.44 2.86 6.30
N LEU A 720 11.75 2.60 7.58
CA LEU A 720 10.86 1.88 8.52
C LEU A 720 9.73 2.81 8.93
N GLU A 721 10.06 4.10 9.01
CA GLU A 721 9.21 5.23 9.31
C GLU A 721 8.35 5.64 8.10
N GLY A 722 8.73 5.23 6.88
CA GLY A 722 7.92 5.39 5.67
C GLY A 722 8.00 6.76 4.97
N ASP A 723 8.92 7.63 5.37
CA ASP A 723 9.05 9.03 4.92
C ASP A 723 10.41 9.37 4.28
N ARG A 724 11.27 8.37 4.07
CA ARG A 724 12.57 8.49 3.40
C ARG A 724 12.73 7.34 2.41
N PHE A 725 13.31 7.63 1.25
CA PHE A 725 13.36 6.71 0.12
C PHE A 725 14.76 6.64 -0.49
N PHE A 726 15.07 5.49 -1.09
CA PHE A 726 16.17 5.37 -2.05
C PHE A 726 15.62 5.47 -3.48
N TYR A 727 16.39 6.15 -4.33
CA TYR A 727 16.21 6.07 -5.78
C TYR A 727 17.05 4.90 -6.31
N PRO A 728 18.40 4.94 -6.31
CA PRO A 728 19.22 3.76 -6.52
C PRO A 728 19.42 2.93 -5.23
N ASN A 729 19.53 1.61 -5.37
CA ASN A 729 19.76 0.68 -4.25
C ASN A 729 21.11 -0.05 -4.44
N VAL A 730 22.18 0.57 -3.95
CA VAL A 730 23.56 0.06 -4.07
C VAL A 730 23.82 -1.16 -3.20
N LEU A 731 24.82 -1.97 -3.56
CA LEU A 731 25.26 -3.13 -2.77
C LEU A 731 26.55 -2.86 -1.97
N GLU A 732 27.14 -1.67 -2.13
CA GLU A 732 28.30 -1.22 -1.37
C GLU A 732 28.25 0.29 -1.16
N SER A 733 28.69 0.75 0.01
CA SER A 733 28.77 2.15 0.40
C SER A 733 30.02 2.37 1.25
N VAL A 734 30.60 3.55 1.14
CA VAL A 734 31.70 4.08 1.96
C VAL A 734 31.25 5.35 2.70
N GLY A 735 29.94 5.50 2.93
CA GLY A 735 29.32 6.62 3.64
C GLY A 735 28.66 7.68 2.74
N GLN A 736 28.74 7.52 1.42
CA GLN A 736 28.20 8.48 0.44
C GLN A 736 26.71 8.30 0.12
N HIS A 737 26.07 7.22 0.61
CA HIS A 737 24.65 6.96 0.36
C HIS A 737 23.80 7.08 1.62
N ALA A 738 22.61 7.69 1.46
CA ALA A 738 21.53 7.71 2.46
C ALA A 738 20.18 7.89 1.77
N ARG A 739 19.11 7.42 2.41
CA ARG A 739 17.74 7.72 1.96
C ARG A 739 17.45 9.21 2.04
N SER A 740 16.62 9.70 1.13
CA SER A 740 16.21 11.11 1.03
C SER A 740 14.69 11.27 1.22
N PRO A 741 14.21 12.41 1.73
CA PRO A 741 12.78 12.68 1.88
C PRO A 741 12.02 12.62 0.56
N TRP A 742 12.55 13.31 -0.46
CA TRP A 742 11.94 13.39 -1.78
C TRP A 742 12.99 13.74 -2.83
N PHE A 743 12.60 13.74 -4.10
CA PHE A 743 13.50 13.98 -5.23
C PHE A 743 12.85 14.91 -6.25
N GLY A 744 13.66 15.55 -7.11
CA GLY A 744 13.14 16.28 -8.28
C GLY A 744 12.34 15.35 -9.21
N CYS A 745 12.95 14.21 -9.58
CA CYS A 745 12.27 13.07 -10.19
C CYS A 745 11.81 12.11 -9.07
N ALA A 746 10.52 12.15 -8.71
CA ALA A 746 9.98 11.40 -7.57
C ALA A 746 9.25 10.11 -7.99
N CYS A 747 9.75 9.43 -9.03
CA CYS A 747 9.20 8.17 -9.48
C CYS A 747 9.21 7.11 -8.37
N CYS A 748 10.33 6.94 -7.66
CA CYS A 748 10.50 5.92 -6.62
C CYS A 748 9.53 6.10 -5.44
N PRO A 749 9.45 7.25 -4.75
CA PRO A 749 8.52 7.42 -3.63
C PRO A 749 7.04 7.18 -3.99
N SER A 750 6.59 7.73 -5.12
CA SER A 750 5.20 7.56 -5.58
C SER A 750 4.91 6.12 -6.02
N ASN A 751 5.89 5.41 -6.59
CA ASN A 751 5.74 4.00 -6.96
C ASN A 751 5.72 3.08 -5.73
N VAL A 752 6.51 3.39 -4.70
CA VAL A 752 6.45 2.68 -3.41
C VAL A 752 5.07 2.85 -2.75
N ALA A 753 4.50 4.07 -2.81
CA ALA A 753 3.19 4.36 -2.25
C ALA A 753 2.07 3.48 -2.83
N ARG A 754 2.13 3.10 -4.11
CA ARG A 754 1.20 2.13 -4.72
C ARG A 754 1.59 0.67 -4.52
N PHE A 755 2.88 0.38 -4.43
CA PHE A 755 3.37 -1.00 -4.38
C PHE A 755 3.06 -1.67 -3.04
N ILE A 756 3.41 -1.03 -1.91
CA ILE A 756 3.30 -1.66 -0.58
C ILE A 756 1.87 -2.15 -0.29
N PRO A 757 0.80 -1.36 -0.52
CA PRO A 757 -0.58 -1.83 -0.34
C PRO A 757 -0.97 -3.04 -1.21
N SER A 758 -0.29 -3.24 -2.35
CA SER A 758 -0.61 -4.31 -3.31
C SER A 758 0.04 -5.66 -2.98
N VAL A 759 1.05 -5.69 -2.10
CA VAL A 759 1.84 -6.89 -1.74
C VAL A 759 0.99 -8.13 -1.42
N PRO A 760 -0.13 -8.05 -0.68
CA PRO A 760 -0.94 -9.22 -0.36
C PRO A 760 -1.45 -9.98 -1.61
N GLY A 761 -1.59 -9.30 -2.75
CA GLY A 761 -2.08 -9.87 -4.01
C GLY A 761 -1.10 -10.80 -4.71
N PHE A 762 0.14 -10.90 -4.24
CA PHE A 762 1.14 -11.84 -4.78
C PHE A 762 1.17 -13.17 -4.01
N ALA A 763 0.45 -13.28 -2.88
CA ALA A 763 0.57 -14.42 -1.98
C ALA A 763 -0.11 -15.70 -2.49
N TYR A 764 -1.20 -15.57 -3.25
CA TYR A 764 -1.99 -16.71 -3.71
C TYR A 764 -2.46 -16.56 -5.15
N ALA A 765 -2.73 -17.69 -5.79
CA ALA A 765 -3.39 -17.75 -7.09
C ALA A 765 -4.27 -19.00 -7.19
N CYS A 766 -5.13 -19.08 -8.20
CA CYS A 766 -5.97 -20.26 -8.43
C CYS A 766 -6.01 -20.67 -9.90
N LYS A 767 -6.21 -21.96 -10.15
CA LYS A 767 -6.40 -22.52 -11.48
C LYS A 767 -7.26 -23.78 -11.40
N ASP A 768 -8.34 -23.84 -12.18
CA ASP A 768 -9.18 -25.03 -12.34
C ASP A 768 -9.74 -25.66 -11.04
N GLY A 769 -9.85 -24.87 -9.96
CA GLY A 769 -10.25 -25.35 -8.63
C GLY A 769 -9.09 -25.49 -7.64
N ASP A 770 -7.85 -25.59 -8.14
CA ASP A 770 -6.62 -25.72 -7.34
C ASP A 770 -6.12 -24.36 -6.85
N VAL A 771 -5.44 -24.36 -5.71
CA VAL A 771 -4.92 -23.14 -5.04
C VAL A 771 -3.40 -23.18 -4.98
N TYR A 772 -2.74 -22.11 -5.43
CA TYR A 772 -1.30 -21.88 -5.29
C TYR A 772 -1.02 -21.03 -4.06
N VAL A 773 -0.06 -21.47 -3.25
CA VAL A 773 0.53 -20.70 -2.16
C VAL A 773 1.92 -20.25 -2.61
N ASN A 774 2.02 -18.99 -3.02
CA ASN A 774 3.23 -18.40 -3.57
C ASN A 774 4.12 -17.80 -2.48
N LEU A 775 3.55 -17.02 -1.56
CA LEU A 775 4.29 -16.35 -0.49
C LEU A 775 3.85 -16.85 0.87
N PHE A 776 4.81 -16.92 1.80
CA PHE A 776 4.58 -17.28 3.19
C PHE A 776 4.43 -16.02 4.01
N ILE A 777 3.21 -15.49 4.02
CA ILE A 777 2.84 -14.27 4.73
C ILE A 777 1.71 -14.65 5.69
N GLY A 778 1.90 -14.35 6.98
CA GLY A 778 0.90 -14.63 8.01
C GLY A 778 -0.39 -13.85 7.75
N GLY A 779 -1.53 -14.48 8.00
CA GLY A 779 -2.84 -13.87 7.80
C GLY A 779 -3.88 -14.82 7.22
N THR A 780 -4.96 -14.24 6.70
CA THR A 780 -6.13 -14.97 6.17
C THR A 780 -6.41 -14.57 4.72
N ALA A 781 -6.74 -15.54 3.88
CA ALA A 781 -7.18 -15.30 2.51
C ALA A 781 -8.54 -15.97 2.23
N SER A 782 -9.39 -15.30 1.46
CA SER A 782 -10.66 -15.85 0.93
C SER A 782 -10.54 -16.04 -0.57
N ILE A 783 -10.42 -17.30 -1.00
CA ILE A 783 -10.07 -17.65 -2.38
C ILE A 783 -11.28 -18.25 -3.07
N GLU A 784 -11.78 -17.54 -4.08
CA GLU A 784 -12.83 -18.05 -4.98
C GLU A 784 -12.19 -18.90 -6.08
N THR A 785 -12.38 -20.22 -6.04
CA THR A 785 -11.82 -21.12 -7.05
C THR A 785 -12.77 -21.35 -8.24
N GLY A 786 -13.93 -20.72 -8.23
CA GLY A 786 -15.03 -20.90 -9.18
C GLY A 786 -15.86 -22.17 -8.96
N ARG A 787 -15.38 -23.12 -8.16
CA ARG A 787 -16.12 -24.33 -7.73
C ARG A 787 -16.44 -24.32 -6.23
N ASN A 788 -15.66 -23.59 -5.45
CA ASN A 788 -15.74 -23.52 -4.00
C ASN A 788 -15.12 -22.21 -3.52
N ALA A 789 -15.60 -21.68 -2.40
CA ALA A 789 -14.88 -20.68 -1.63
C ALA A 789 -13.94 -21.39 -0.65
N VAL A 790 -12.65 -21.04 -0.66
CA VAL A 790 -11.63 -21.65 0.21
C VAL A 790 -11.00 -20.58 1.07
N ARG A 791 -11.17 -20.67 2.39
CA ARG A 791 -10.43 -19.82 3.33
C ARG A 791 -9.10 -20.49 3.66
N LEU A 792 -8.00 -19.76 3.49
CA LEU A 792 -6.67 -20.20 3.94
C LEU A 792 -6.21 -19.32 5.10
N VAL A 793 -5.71 -19.92 6.16
CA VAL A 793 -5.11 -19.19 7.29
C VAL A 793 -3.66 -19.61 7.44
N GLN A 794 -2.73 -18.69 7.17
CA GLN A 794 -1.30 -18.91 7.38
C GLN A 794 -0.88 -18.36 8.75
N THR A 795 -0.19 -19.19 9.53
CA THR A 795 0.47 -18.79 10.78
C THR A 795 1.97 -19.09 10.64
N THR A 796 2.78 -18.05 10.66
CA THR A 796 4.24 -18.16 10.48
C THR A 796 4.97 -16.94 11.04
N ARG A 797 6.26 -17.12 11.35
CA ARG A 797 7.21 -16.01 11.58
C ARG A 797 8.14 -15.79 10.38
N TYR A 798 7.79 -16.30 9.20
CA TYR A 798 8.51 -16.01 7.96
C TYR A 798 8.62 -14.48 7.77
N PRO A 799 9.76 -13.93 7.34
CA PRO A 799 10.98 -14.60 6.87
C PRO A 799 12.01 -14.96 7.96
N TRP A 800 11.68 -14.78 9.24
CA TRP A 800 12.59 -15.05 10.36
C TRP A 800 12.70 -16.53 10.70
N GLU A 801 11.63 -17.29 10.49
CA GLU A 801 11.60 -18.73 10.70
C GLU A 801 10.88 -19.41 9.53
N GLY A 802 11.25 -20.65 9.22
CA GLY A 802 10.69 -21.40 8.11
C GLY A 802 9.54 -22.33 8.47
N GLY A 803 9.02 -22.25 9.70
CA GLY A 803 7.79 -22.94 10.11
C GLY A 803 6.56 -22.21 9.59
N VAL A 804 5.75 -22.88 8.78
CA VAL A 804 4.51 -22.34 8.22
C VAL A 804 3.39 -23.34 8.46
N ARG A 805 2.32 -22.91 9.13
CA ARG A 805 1.09 -23.68 9.26
C ARG A 805 0.01 -23.03 8.40
N ILE A 806 -0.62 -23.82 7.53
CA ILE A 806 -1.67 -23.38 6.60
C ILE A 806 -2.94 -24.18 6.91
N ALA A 807 -3.91 -23.55 7.58
CA ALA A 807 -5.24 -24.15 7.72
C ALA A 807 -5.99 -24.02 6.39
N VAL A 808 -6.61 -25.12 5.94
CA VAL A 808 -7.37 -25.19 4.69
C VAL A 808 -8.84 -25.37 5.05
N GLU A 809 -9.65 -24.35 4.80
CA GLU A 809 -11.03 -24.27 5.25
C GLU A 809 -11.96 -24.03 4.04
N PRO A 810 -12.26 -25.08 3.27
CA PRO A 810 -13.20 -24.97 2.18
C PRO A 810 -14.64 -24.82 2.71
N GLU A 811 -15.46 -24.01 2.05
CA GLU A 811 -16.88 -23.83 2.39
C GLU A 811 -17.64 -25.16 2.31
N LYS A 812 -17.32 -25.97 1.29
CA LYS A 812 -17.82 -27.34 1.13
C LYS A 812 -16.65 -28.31 1.05
N GLU A 813 -16.79 -29.45 1.72
CA GLU A 813 -15.82 -30.55 1.57
C GLU A 813 -15.67 -30.92 0.08
N ALA A 814 -14.45 -30.87 -0.43
CA ALA A 814 -14.19 -31.04 -1.86
C ALA A 814 -12.77 -31.55 -2.12
N ALA A 815 -12.62 -32.30 -3.21
CA ALA A 815 -11.31 -32.69 -3.74
C ALA A 815 -10.70 -31.55 -4.58
N PHE A 816 -9.51 -31.10 -4.21
CA PHE A 816 -8.68 -30.17 -5.00
C PHE A 816 -7.23 -30.21 -4.53
N ALA A 817 -6.31 -29.63 -5.31
CA ALA A 817 -4.92 -29.51 -4.91
C ALA A 817 -4.61 -28.15 -4.26
N VAL A 818 -3.81 -28.21 -3.19
CA VAL A 818 -3.07 -27.06 -2.67
C VAL A 818 -1.62 -27.23 -3.13
N LEU A 819 -1.14 -26.30 -3.96
CA LEU A 819 0.21 -26.26 -4.51
C LEU A 819 1.06 -25.30 -3.68
N ILE A 820 1.99 -25.85 -2.90
CA ILE A 820 2.84 -25.06 -2.02
C ILE A 820 4.20 -24.86 -2.67
N ARG A 821 4.63 -23.61 -2.84
CA ARG A 821 5.96 -23.35 -3.38
C ARG A 821 7.03 -23.95 -2.47
N ILE A 822 8.03 -24.60 -3.03
CA ILE A 822 9.25 -24.99 -2.36
C ILE A 822 10.36 -24.05 -2.88
N PRO A 823 10.73 -23.00 -2.11
CA PRO A 823 11.61 -21.96 -2.61
C PRO A 823 12.93 -22.51 -3.14
N GLY A 824 13.45 -21.93 -4.23
CA GLY A 824 14.76 -22.32 -4.79
C GLY A 824 15.87 -22.34 -3.75
N TRP A 825 15.93 -21.36 -2.84
CA TRP A 825 16.96 -21.30 -1.80
C TRP A 825 16.91 -22.49 -0.83
N ALA A 826 15.73 -23.09 -0.63
CA ALA A 826 15.55 -24.33 0.15
C ALA A 826 15.89 -25.58 -0.67
N ARG A 827 15.93 -25.46 -2.00
CA ARG A 827 16.33 -26.49 -2.98
C ARG A 827 17.78 -26.33 -3.47
N GLN A 828 18.62 -25.60 -2.72
CA GLN A 828 20.04 -25.34 -3.06
C GLN A 828 20.28 -24.40 -4.26
N GLU A 829 19.28 -23.61 -4.65
CA GLU A 829 19.33 -22.66 -5.77
C GLU A 829 19.13 -21.23 -5.25
N PRO A 830 20.17 -20.38 -5.12
CA PRO A 830 19.97 -19.00 -4.69
C PRO A 830 19.13 -18.21 -5.71
N VAL A 831 19.36 -18.41 -7.00
CA VAL A 831 18.56 -17.88 -8.09
C VAL A 831 18.32 -19.01 -9.10
N PRO A 832 17.30 -18.93 -9.99
CA PRO A 832 17.00 -19.98 -10.96
C PRO A 832 17.94 -19.95 -12.17
N SER A 833 19.25 -19.87 -11.93
CA SER A 833 20.32 -19.86 -12.92
C SER A 833 21.65 -20.23 -12.26
N ASP A 834 22.72 -20.35 -13.05
CA ASP A 834 24.07 -20.58 -12.54
C ASP A 834 24.81 -19.27 -12.17
N LEU A 835 24.16 -18.10 -12.25
CA LEU A 835 24.77 -16.79 -11.96
C LEU A 835 25.34 -16.72 -10.54
N TYR A 836 24.68 -17.39 -9.60
CA TYR A 836 25.09 -17.53 -8.21
C TYR A 836 24.96 -18.98 -7.75
N SER A 837 25.83 -19.41 -6.84
CA SER A 837 25.74 -20.71 -6.18
C SER A 837 26.02 -20.57 -4.69
N PHE A 838 25.49 -21.52 -3.91
CA PHE A 838 25.89 -21.62 -2.51
C PHE A 838 27.27 -22.30 -2.41
N ALA A 839 28.18 -21.71 -1.63
CA ALA A 839 29.51 -22.28 -1.39
C ALA A 839 29.44 -23.57 -0.55
N ASP A 840 28.48 -23.62 0.38
CA ASP A 840 28.26 -24.75 1.28
C ASP A 840 27.04 -25.57 0.81
N SER A 841 27.01 -26.88 1.04
CA SER A 841 25.79 -27.71 0.89
C SER A 841 25.16 -27.98 2.25
N VAL A 842 23.83 -27.93 2.34
CA VAL A 842 23.10 -28.21 3.59
C VAL A 842 22.30 -29.50 3.44
N ARG A 843 22.31 -30.33 4.50
CA ARG A 843 21.63 -31.63 4.54
C ARG A 843 20.19 -31.55 5.06
N ASP A 844 19.82 -30.47 5.73
CA ASP A 844 18.48 -30.30 6.27
C ASP A 844 17.46 -30.26 5.13
N GLU A 845 16.48 -31.15 5.18
CA GLU A 845 15.47 -31.32 4.14
C GLU A 845 14.21 -30.52 4.46
N VAL A 846 13.55 -30.02 3.42
CA VAL A 846 12.19 -29.50 3.53
C VAL A 846 11.26 -30.64 3.94
N SER A 847 10.37 -30.39 4.89
CA SER A 847 9.36 -31.37 5.29
C SER A 847 7.96 -30.78 5.27
N LEU A 848 7.01 -31.63 4.89
CA LEU A 848 5.60 -31.32 4.83
C LEU A 848 4.83 -32.35 5.65
N SER A 849 3.83 -31.91 6.39
CA SER A 849 2.84 -32.77 7.03
C SER A 849 1.43 -32.27 6.70
N VAL A 850 0.46 -33.19 6.70
CA VAL A 850 -0.96 -32.81 6.70
C VAL A 850 -1.62 -33.48 7.89
N ASN A 851 -2.22 -32.68 8.77
CA ASN A 851 -2.83 -33.16 10.03
C ASN A 851 -1.85 -33.99 10.90
N GLY A 852 -0.57 -33.61 10.92
CA GLY A 852 0.48 -34.29 11.67
C GLY A 852 1.10 -35.51 10.97
N GLU A 853 0.55 -35.96 9.85
CA GLU A 853 1.12 -37.06 9.06
C GLU A 853 2.10 -36.53 8.02
N LYS A 854 3.37 -36.97 8.09
CA LYS A 854 4.40 -36.57 7.12
C LYS A 854 4.01 -37.01 5.71
N THR A 855 4.12 -36.09 4.75
CA THR A 855 3.89 -36.33 3.33
C THR A 855 5.11 -35.91 2.52
N ASN A 856 5.37 -36.62 1.41
CA ASN A 856 6.45 -36.32 0.47
C ASN A 856 5.84 -36.12 -0.93
N PRO A 857 5.07 -35.05 -1.14
CA PRO A 857 4.47 -34.77 -2.45
C PRO A 857 5.54 -34.55 -3.51
N GLU A 858 5.21 -34.90 -4.75
CA GLU A 858 6.08 -34.58 -5.88
C GLU A 858 6.19 -33.06 -6.06
N VAL A 859 7.42 -32.56 -6.17
CA VAL A 859 7.68 -31.16 -6.48
C VAL A 859 7.81 -31.00 -7.99
N ARG A 860 6.84 -30.34 -8.62
CA ARG A 860 6.87 -30.02 -10.06
C ARG A 860 6.91 -28.51 -10.23
N GLN A 861 7.84 -28.03 -11.06
CA GLN A 861 8.01 -26.59 -11.33
C GLN A 861 8.08 -25.75 -10.04
N GLY A 862 8.78 -26.26 -9.03
CA GLY A 862 8.92 -25.60 -7.73
C GLY A 862 7.70 -25.66 -6.80
N TYR A 863 6.63 -26.42 -7.11
CA TYR A 863 5.47 -26.60 -6.24
C TYR A 863 5.28 -28.05 -5.79
N ALA A 864 5.13 -28.25 -4.48
CA ALA A 864 4.63 -29.47 -3.89
C ALA A 864 3.10 -29.55 -4.06
N ARG A 865 2.61 -30.50 -4.87
CA ARG A 865 1.17 -30.68 -5.11
C ARG A 865 0.56 -31.61 -4.06
N ILE A 866 -0.32 -31.08 -3.21
CA ILE A 866 -1.07 -31.85 -2.21
C ILE A 866 -2.53 -31.91 -2.64
N GLU A 867 -2.93 -33.01 -3.26
CA GLU A 867 -4.29 -33.25 -3.73
C GLU A 867 -5.01 -34.23 -2.80
N ARG A 868 -6.12 -33.78 -2.21
CA ARG A 868 -6.96 -34.58 -1.32
C ARG A 868 -8.36 -34.00 -1.23
N VAL A 869 -9.24 -34.72 -0.56
CA VAL A 869 -10.49 -34.15 -0.06
C VAL A 869 -10.15 -33.30 1.16
N TRP A 870 -10.39 -32.00 1.03
CA TRP A 870 -10.17 -31.01 2.10
C TRP A 870 -11.49 -30.75 2.83
N LYS A 871 -11.41 -30.64 4.15
CA LYS A 871 -12.52 -30.23 5.03
C LYS A 871 -12.04 -29.23 6.07
N GLN A 872 -13.00 -28.54 6.70
CA GLN A 872 -12.69 -27.60 7.77
C GLN A 872 -11.88 -28.28 8.89
N GLY A 873 -10.82 -27.60 9.34
CA GLY A 873 -9.91 -28.09 10.37
C GLY A 873 -8.68 -28.85 9.83
N ASP A 874 -8.64 -29.17 8.52
CA ASP A 874 -7.42 -29.69 7.91
C ASP A 874 -6.32 -28.62 7.89
N ALA A 875 -5.09 -29.03 8.12
CA ALA A 875 -3.94 -28.13 8.12
C ALA A 875 -2.70 -28.78 7.50
N ILE A 876 -1.98 -27.97 6.74
CA ILE A 876 -0.67 -28.30 6.19
C ILE A 876 0.39 -27.63 7.06
N GLU A 877 1.43 -28.37 7.42
CA GLU A 877 2.60 -27.82 8.12
C GLU A 877 3.81 -27.98 7.21
N LEU A 878 4.48 -26.87 6.94
CA LEU A 878 5.69 -26.79 6.15
C LEU A 878 6.83 -26.36 7.09
N ALA A 879 7.93 -27.11 7.07
CA ALA A 879 9.18 -26.70 7.68
C ALA A 879 10.23 -26.48 6.59
N LEU A 880 10.68 -25.25 6.46
CA LEU A 880 11.78 -24.82 5.60
C LEU A 880 13.03 -24.56 6.45
N PRO A 881 14.06 -25.42 6.41
CA PRO A 881 15.32 -25.14 7.09
C PRO A 881 15.92 -23.81 6.61
N MET A 882 16.24 -22.90 7.54
CA MET A 882 16.82 -21.57 7.24
C MET A 882 18.23 -21.41 7.82
N PRO A 883 19.21 -22.18 7.35
CA PRO A 883 20.62 -21.99 7.69
C PRO A 883 21.14 -20.64 7.16
N VAL A 884 22.20 -20.12 7.78
CA VAL A 884 23.02 -19.07 7.16
C VAL A 884 23.82 -19.70 6.02
N ARG A 885 23.76 -19.09 4.84
CA ARG A 885 24.40 -19.58 3.62
C ARG A 885 25.35 -18.53 3.05
N ARG A 886 26.50 -19.00 2.56
CA ARG A 886 27.41 -18.21 1.75
C ARG A 886 27.10 -18.38 0.28
N ILE A 887 27.04 -17.28 -0.44
CA ILE A 887 26.80 -17.24 -1.88
C ILE A 887 28.06 -16.74 -2.57
N VAL A 888 28.43 -17.40 -3.65
CA VAL A 888 29.48 -16.97 -4.58
C VAL A 888 28.85 -16.70 -5.94
N SER A 889 29.46 -15.79 -6.72
CA SER A 889 29.04 -15.53 -8.10
C SER A 889 29.88 -16.32 -9.10
N ARG A 890 29.41 -16.42 -10.34
CA ARG A 890 30.26 -16.86 -11.45
C ARG A 890 31.53 -16.00 -11.56
N PRO A 891 32.67 -16.56 -12.01
CA PRO A 891 33.93 -15.83 -12.17
C PRO A 891 33.90 -14.65 -13.16
N GLU A 892 32.94 -14.65 -14.09
CA GLU A 892 32.70 -13.58 -15.06
C GLU A 892 32.16 -12.31 -14.40
N VAL A 893 31.52 -12.42 -13.23
CA VAL A 893 31.17 -11.26 -12.39
C VAL A 893 32.44 -10.83 -11.66
N THR A 894 33.30 -10.10 -12.35
CA THR A 894 34.66 -9.77 -11.88
C THR A 894 34.69 -8.99 -10.57
N THR A 895 33.68 -8.16 -10.34
CA THR A 895 33.50 -7.32 -9.15
C THR A 895 33.34 -8.13 -7.86
N ASN A 896 32.91 -9.39 -7.97
CA ASN A 896 32.63 -10.29 -6.85
C ASN A 896 33.67 -11.41 -6.67
N ARG A 897 34.77 -11.39 -7.43
CA ARG A 897 35.85 -12.39 -7.28
C ARG A 897 36.43 -12.36 -5.87
N GLY A 898 36.53 -13.54 -5.25
CA GLY A 898 37.05 -13.68 -3.89
C GLY A 898 36.14 -13.08 -2.81
N ARG A 899 34.90 -12.69 -3.14
CA ARG A 899 33.89 -12.18 -2.21
C ARG A 899 32.79 -13.21 -1.98
N ILE A 900 32.10 -13.08 -0.86
CA ILE A 900 30.94 -13.91 -0.51
C ILE A 900 29.79 -13.00 -0.08
N ALA A 901 28.56 -13.38 -0.40
CA ALA A 901 27.36 -12.77 0.18
C ALA A 901 26.74 -13.71 1.22
N LEU A 902 26.09 -13.15 2.23
CA LEU A 902 25.37 -13.91 3.26
C LEU A 902 23.87 -13.89 2.96
N GLN A 903 23.23 -15.05 3.08
CA GLN A 903 21.78 -15.20 2.92
C GLN A 903 21.23 -16.11 4.02
N ARG A 904 20.02 -15.81 4.49
CA ARG A 904 19.22 -16.73 5.31
C ARG A 904 17.77 -16.68 4.87
N GLY A 905 17.24 -17.83 4.44
CA GLY A 905 15.92 -17.88 3.80
C GLY A 905 15.87 -16.97 2.57
N PRO A 906 14.85 -16.10 2.42
CA PRO A 906 14.73 -15.16 1.31
C PRO A 906 15.56 -13.88 1.47
N LEU A 907 16.16 -13.65 2.64
CA LEU A 907 16.84 -12.40 2.98
C LEU A 907 18.33 -12.47 2.67
N VAL A 908 18.79 -11.53 1.86
CA VAL A 908 20.21 -11.20 1.69
C VAL A 908 20.63 -10.27 2.82
N TYR A 909 21.86 -10.43 3.29
CA TYR A 909 22.41 -9.68 4.40
C TYR A 909 23.54 -8.75 3.94
N CYS A 910 23.76 -7.68 4.71
CA CYS A 910 24.90 -6.78 4.56
C CYS A 910 25.56 -6.48 5.90
N LEU A 911 26.84 -6.14 5.87
CA LEU A 911 27.54 -5.55 7.01
C LEU A 911 27.40 -4.04 6.93
N GLU A 912 27.11 -3.39 8.05
CA GLU A 912 26.99 -1.92 8.14
C GLU A 912 27.93 -1.37 9.23
N GLY A 913 28.52 -0.19 9.00
CA GLY A 913 29.45 0.45 9.92
C GLY A 913 29.00 0.55 11.38
N PRO A 914 27.74 0.87 11.71
CA PRO A 914 27.27 0.97 13.09
C PRO A 914 27.43 -0.31 13.92
N ASP A 915 27.44 -1.48 13.27
CA ASP A 915 27.61 -2.77 13.96
C ASP A 915 29.04 -3.34 13.85
N ASN A 916 29.95 -2.61 13.18
CA ASN A 916 31.26 -3.12 12.76
C ASN A 916 32.36 -2.03 12.83
N ASP A 917 32.39 -1.23 13.90
CA ASP A 917 33.40 -0.19 14.16
C ASP A 917 33.62 0.82 13.01
N GLY A 918 32.56 1.12 12.25
CA GLY A 918 32.58 2.10 11.16
C GLY A 918 33.24 1.64 9.86
N ARG A 919 33.91 0.48 9.81
CA ARG A 919 34.60 -0.05 8.61
C ARG A 919 34.21 -1.51 8.35
N VAL A 920 33.72 -1.77 7.13
CA VAL A 920 33.28 -3.13 6.74
C VAL A 920 34.04 -3.69 5.53
N LEU A 921 34.74 -2.85 4.78
CA LEU A 921 35.40 -3.25 3.52
C LEU A 921 36.77 -3.89 3.74
N ASP A 922 37.37 -3.71 4.92
CA ASP A 922 38.62 -4.33 5.35
C ASP A 922 38.41 -5.69 6.03
N LEU A 923 37.16 -6.10 6.24
CA LEU A 923 36.81 -7.38 6.85
C LEU A 923 36.89 -8.52 5.83
N VAL A 924 37.51 -9.62 6.26
CA VAL A 924 37.61 -10.89 5.55
C VAL A 924 36.85 -11.96 6.35
N ILE A 925 35.80 -12.51 5.75
CA ILE A 925 34.99 -13.60 6.32
C ILE A 925 35.44 -14.91 5.66
N GLY A 926 36.35 -15.61 6.33
CA GLY A 926 36.85 -16.91 5.87
C GLY A 926 35.79 -18.02 5.93
N GLU A 927 36.13 -19.17 5.32
CA GLU A 927 35.31 -20.39 5.38
C GLU A 927 35.11 -20.87 6.83
N ASP A 928 36.10 -20.65 7.69
CA ASP A 928 36.12 -21.01 9.11
C ASP A 928 35.24 -20.12 10.02
N ALA A 929 34.64 -19.05 9.49
CA ALA A 929 33.91 -18.05 10.29
C ALA A 929 32.63 -18.55 11.00
N ALA A 930 32.09 -19.72 10.59
CA ALA A 930 30.90 -20.38 11.15
C ALA A 930 29.78 -19.44 11.64
N PRO A 931 29.19 -18.63 10.74
CA PRO A 931 28.22 -17.59 11.12
C PRO A 931 26.94 -18.18 11.73
N ALA A 932 26.45 -17.51 12.78
CA ALA A 932 25.23 -17.87 13.50
C ALA A 932 24.17 -16.78 13.37
N ALA A 933 22.89 -17.17 13.42
CA ALA A 933 21.76 -16.25 13.31
C ALA A 933 21.00 -16.15 14.64
N GLU A 934 20.63 -14.93 15.03
CA GLU A 934 19.90 -14.64 16.26
C GLU A 934 18.84 -13.56 16.01
N PHE A 935 17.63 -13.74 16.55
CA PHE A 935 16.59 -12.70 16.50
C PHE A 935 16.86 -11.61 17.53
N ARG A 936 16.93 -10.36 17.07
CA ARG A 936 17.21 -9.16 17.85
C ARG A 936 15.99 -8.22 17.84
N PRO A 937 15.09 -8.32 18.83
CA PRO A 937 13.85 -7.54 18.86
C PRO A 937 14.09 -6.03 19.03
N ASP A 938 15.23 -5.66 19.60
CA ASP A 938 15.67 -4.29 19.90
C ASP A 938 16.37 -3.59 18.72
N LEU A 939 16.64 -4.31 17.63
CA LEU A 939 17.38 -3.80 16.48
C LEU A 939 16.44 -3.63 15.28
N LEU A 940 16.33 -2.39 14.77
CA LEU A 940 15.69 -2.07 13.49
C LEU A 940 14.24 -2.60 13.35
N GLY A 941 13.46 -2.52 14.42
CA GLY A 941 12.07 -3.00 14.45
C GLY A 941 11.93 -4.53 14.62
N GLY A 942 13.02 -5.23 14.95
CA GLY A 942 13.04 -6.67 15.16
C GLY A 942 13.53 -7.42 13.92
N VAL A 943 14.81 -7.79 13.91
CA VAL A 943 15.43 -8.51 12.78
C VAL A 943 16.20 -9.74 13.26
N VAL A 944 16.33 -10.75 12.42
CA VAL A 944 17.37 -11.77 12.61
C VAL A 944 18.70 -11.17 12.14
N ALA A 945 19.66 -11.01 13.05
CA ALA A 945 21.04 -10.63 12.74
C ALA A 945 21.92 -11.86 12.57
N ILE A 946 22.99 -11.75 11.79
CA ILE A 946 23.99 -12.80 11.61
C ILE A 946 25.31 -12.33 12.22
N THR A 947 25.91 -13.12 13.10
CA THR A 947 27.21 -12.82 13.71
C THR A 947 28.21 -13.93 13.42
N GLY A 948 29.49 -13.56 13.39
CA GLY A 948 30.57 -14.52 13.17
C GLY A 948 31.93 -13.86 13.31
N LYS A 949 32.99 -14.63 13.09
CA LYS A 949 34.37 -14.10 13.13
C LYS A 949 34.80 -13.60 11.75
N ALA A 950 35.50 -12.48 11.74
CA ALA A 950 36.18 -11.92 10.58
C ALA A 950 37.60 -11.52 10.96
N ARG A 951 38.49 -11.41 9.96
CA ARG A 951 39.83 -10.83 10.13
C ARG A 951 39.89 -9.50 9.41
N THR A 952 40.46 -8.47 10.01
CA THR A 952 40.83 -7.26 9.29
C THR A 952 42.16 -7.45 8.58
N VAL A 953 42.33 -6.78 7.44
CA VAL A 953 43.61 -6.75 6.73
C VAL A 953 44.14 -5.32 6.62
N LYS A 954 45.46 -5.18 6.68
CA LYS A 954 46.18 -3.90 6.58
C LYS A 954 47.27 -4.00 5.51
N ARG A 955 47.52 -2.91 4.79
CA ARG A 955 48.67 -2.81 3.88
C ARG A 955 49.97 -2.64 4.68
N THR A 956 51.04 -3.28 4.22
CA THR A 956 52.40 -3.01 4.69
C THR A 956 52.99 -1.82 3.92
N LEU A 957 54.05 -1.22 4.45
CA LEU A 957 54.79 -0.15 3.75
C LEU A 957 55.38 -0.61 2.41
N GLN A 958 55.59 -1.91 2.24
CA GLN A 958 56.05 -2.53 1.00
C GLN A 958 54.90 -2.88 0.04
N GLY A 959 53.64 -2.56 0.39
CA GLY A 959 52.46 -2.79 -0.43
C GLY A 959 51.83 -4.20 -0.31
N GLY A 960 52.38 -5.07 0.54
CA GLY A 960 51.79 -6.38 0.84
C GLY A 960 50.57 -6.28 1.76
N LEU A 961 49.78 -7.36 1.88
CA LEU A 961 48.66 -7.45 2.82
C LEU A 961 49.03 -8.35 3.99
N VAL A 962 48.72 -7.91 5.21
CA VAL A 962 48.88 -8.69 6.43
C VAL A 962 47.58 -8.70 7.25
N PRO A 963 47.27 -9.81 7.95
CA PRO A 963 46.23 -9.79 8.98
C PRO A 963 46.54 -8.74 10.05
N ASP A 964 45.53 -8.01 10.49
CA ASP A 964 45.65 -6.94 11.47
C ASP A 964 45.02 -7.34 12.81
N ALA A 965 43.73 -7.71 12.82
CA ALA A 965 43.03 -8.16 14.02
C ALA A 965 41.91 -9.17 13.68
N GLU A 966 41.54 -10.02 14.64
CA GLU A 966 40.28 -10.75 14.61
C GLU A 966 39.17 -9.87 15.20
N ARG A 967 37.98 -9.90 14.58
CA ARG A 967 36.80 -9.16 15.02
C ARG A 967 35.55 -10.02 14.91
N THR A 968 34.58 -9.74 15.75
CA THR A 968 33.21 -10.22 15.53
C THR A 968 32.53 -9.29 14.55
N PHE A 969 32.01 -9.80 13.44
CA PHE A 969 31.16 -9.03 12.56
C PHE A 969 29.69 -9.24 12.93
N THR A 970 28.88 -8.25 12.60
CA THR A 970 27.42 -8.34 12.64
C THR A 970 26.86 -7.92 11.29
N ALA A 971 26.03 -8.77 10.70
CA ALA A 971 25.31 -8.50 9.47
C ALA A 971 23.80 -8.41 9.74
N ILE A 972 23.15 -7.48 9.06
CA ILE A 972 21.70 -7.22 9.13
C ILE A 972 21.05 -7.50 7.77
N PRO A 973 19.73 -7.73 7.70
CA PRO A 973 19.04 -7.84 6.42
C PRO A 973 19.29 -6.61 5.55
N TYR A 974 19.56 -6.82 4.26
CA TYR A 974 19.92 -5.74 3.33
C TYR A 974 18.88 -4.63 3.33
N TYR A 975 17.58 -4.93 3.36
CA TYR A 975 16.54 -3.89 3.37
C TYR A 975 16.65 -2.92 4.55
N ALA A 976 17.28 -3.33 5.66
CA ALA A 976 17.35 -2.59 6.92
C ALA A 976 18.61 -1.72 7.06
N TRP A 977 19.44 -1.61 6.02
CA TRP A 977 20.57 -0.67 6.00
C TRP A 977 20.12 0.79 5.89
N SER A 978 20.98 1.74 6.25
CA SER A 978 20.77 3.19 6.12
C SER A 978 19.60 3.76 6.95
N HIS A 979 19.30 3.16 8.11
CA HIS A 979 18.39 3.75 9.12
C HIS A 979 19.14 4.44 10.27
N ARG A 980 20.47 4.26 10.35
CA ARG A 980 21.31 4.70 11.47
C ARG A 980 22.38 5.69 11.03
N GLY A 981 22.06 6.48 10.01
CA GLY A 981 22.95 7.46 9.40
C GLY A 981 23.76 6.92 8.22
N ARG A 982 24.61 7.79 7.67
CA ARG A 982 25.55 7.45 6.60
C ARG A 982 26.67 6.59 7.19
N ALA A 983 26.94 5.45 6.56
CA ALA A 983 27.98 4.54 6.98
C ALA A 983 28.54 3.72 5.81
N HIS A 984 29.67 3.07 6.05
CA HIS A 984 30.12 2.00 5.17
C HIS A 984 29.10 0.85 5.19
N MET A 985 28.88 0.21 4.06
CA MET A 985 28.03 -0.97 3.92
C MET A 985 28.58 -1.87 2.82
N THR A 986 28.48 -3.20 2.98
CA THR A 986 28.71 -4.13 1.87
C THR A 986 27.84 -5.38 1.97
N VAL A 987 27.27 -5.78 0.84
CA VAL A 987 26.62 -7.08 0.64
C VAL A 987 27.64 -8.18 0.31
N TRP A 988 28.78 -7.81 -0.26
CA TRP A 988 29.85 -8.71 -0.72
C TRP A 988 31.15 -8.46 0.06
N PRO A 989 31.21 -8.78 1.37
CA PRO A 989 32.47 -8.78 2.11
C PRO A 989 33.49 -9.73 1.46
N ALA A 990 34.77 -9.47 1.70
CA ALA A 990 35.83 -10.30 1.17
C ALA A 990 35.79 -11.70 1.82
N GLY A 991 35.91 -12.75 1.01
CA GLY A 991 36.14 -14.13 1.48
C GLY A 991 37.64 -14.45 1.62
N VAL A 992 38.48 -13.72 0.89
CA VAL A 992 39.95 -13.83 0.91
C VAL A 992 40.61 -12.47 1.10
N PRO A 993 41.82 -12.38 1.71
CA PRO A 993 42.52 -11.12 1.94
C PRO A 993 42.67 -10.22 0.71
N GLU A 994 42.89 -10.82 -0.46
CA GLU A 994 43.15 -10.12 -1.71
C GLU A 994 41.92 -9.37 -2.25
N ALA A 995 40.72 -9.76 -1.81
CA ALA A 995 39.46 -9.12 -2.20
C ALA A 995 39.02 -7.99 -1.24
N ALA A 996 39.68 -7.83 -0.09
CA ALA A 996 39.34 -6.78 0.86
C ALA A 996 39.87 -5.41 0.40
N ARG A 997 39.25 -4.32 0.88
CA ARG A 997 39.84 -2.97 0.85
C ARG A 997 40.59 -2.76 2.17
N PRO A 998 41.89 -3.05 2.23
CA PRO A 998 42.64 -3.09 3.48
C PRO A 998 42.72 -1.72 4.15
N LYS A 999 43.00 -1.71 5.45
CA LYS A 999 43.45 -0.48 6.10
C LYS A 999 44.73 0.03 5.44
N PRO A 1000 44.88 1.36 5.26
CA PRO A 1000 46.11 1.92 4.73
C PRO A 1000 47.30 1.55 5.63
N ALA A 1001 48.48 1.42 5.02
CA ALA A 1001 49.74 1.38 5.76
C ALA A 1001 49.96 2.73 6.43
N ASP A 1002 50.80 2.80 7.47
CA ASP A 1002 51.01 4.03 8.23
C ASP A 1002 51.91 5.04 7.49
N THR A 1003 51.72 5.27 6.19
CA THR A 1003 52.50 6.20 5.36
C THR A 1003 52.40 7.65 5.87
N LEU A 1004 53.35 8.50 5.47
CA LEU A 1004 53.37 9.92 5.85
C LEU A 1004 52.04 10.63 5.53
N ALA A 1005 51.43 10.35 4.37
CA ALA A 1005 50.12 10.90 4.03
C ALA A 1005 49.02 10.36 4.95
N ALA A 1006 48.97 9.03 5.17
CA ALA A 1006 47.94 8.36 5.97
C ALA A 1006 47.92 8.82 7.44
N VAL A 1007 49.09 8.97 8.07
CA VAL A 1007 49.20 9.39 9.50
C VAL A 1007 49.11 10.90 9.70
N SER A 1008 49.04 11.68 8.62
CA SER A 1008 48.94 13.13 8.73
C SER A 1008 47.54 13.58 9.15
N LYS A 1009 47.49 14.73 9.82
CA LYS A 1009 46.26 15.54 9.88
C LYS A 1009 46.12 16.29 8.56
N THR A 1010 45.04 16.02 7.84
CA THR A 1010 44.82 16.53 6.49
C THR A 1010 43.75 17.63 6.50
N THR A 1011 43.98 18.71 5.77
CA THR A 1011 43.01 19.78 5.53
C THR A 1011 43.05 20.21 4.06
N ALA A 1012 41.97 20.82 3.57
CA ALA A 1012 41.88 21.31 2.20
C ALA A 1012 41.17 22.67 2.15
N SER A 1013 41.36 23.41 1.06
CA SER A 1013 40.64 24.67 0.79
C SER A 1013 39.13 24.47 0.68
N TYR A 1014 38.71 23.36 0.07
CA TYR A 1014 37.32 22.99 -0.14
C TYR A 1014 37.21 21.47 -0.31
N VAL A 1015 36.10 20.88 0.15
CA VAL A 1015 35.83 19.44 0.06
C VAL A 1015 34.39 19.25 -0.38
N HIS A 1016 34.19 18.76 -1.60
CA HIS A 1016 32.86 18.37 -2.08
C HIS A 1016 32.49 16.92 -1.72
N VAL A 1017 33.39 15.97 -1.99
CA VAL A 1017 33.14 14.52 -1.82
C VAL A 1017 33.82 13.95 -0.57
N SER A 1018 35.12 13.69 -0.60
CA SER A 1018 35.82 13.13 0.57
C SER A 1018 37.28 13.56 0.64
N LEU A 1019 37.69 14.10 1.78
CA LEU A 1019 39.10 14.43 2.02
C LEU A 1019 39.95 13.18 2.31
N ASP A 1020 39.39 12.16 2.98
CA ASP A 1020 40.15 10.97 3.35
C ASP A 1020 40.49 10.07 2.16
N ALA A 1021 39.78 10.24 1.03
CA ALA A 1021 40.04 9.51 -0.21
C ALA A 1021 41.49 9.68 -0.70
N ILE A 1022 42.08 10.86 -0.52
CA ILE A 1022 43.42 11.17 -1.07
C ILE A 1022 44.58 10.46 -0.34
N LYS A 1023 44.28 9.68 0.70
CA LYS A 1023 45.29 8.99 1.53
C LYS A 1023 44.85 7.58 1.93
N ASP A 1024 43.88 7.02 1.22
CA ASP A 1024 43.32 5.71 1.53
C ASP A 1024 44.15 4.53 0.96
N GLN A 1025 45.15 4.84 0.11
CA GLN A 1025 46.05 3.89 -0.56
C GLN A 1025 45.30 2.93 -1.50
N ASN A 1026 44.16 3.36 -2.04
CA ASN A 1026 43.50 2.70 -3.14
C ASN A 1026 44.12 3.22 -4.44
N THR A 1027 44.95 2.37 -5.07
CA THR A 1027 45.55 2.71 -6.35
C THR A 1027 44.46 2.84 -7.42
N PRO A 1028 44.25 4.03 -8.01
CA PRO A 1028 43.21 4.20 -9.00
C PRO A 1028 43.56 3.47 -10.30
N GLU A 1029 42.57 2.85 -10.94
CA GLU A 1029 42.76 2.22 -12.26
C GLU A 1029 42.91 3.26 -13.38
N SER A 1030 42.27 4.42 -13.22
CA SER A 1030 42.30 5.55 -14.16
C SER A 1030 41.93 6.85 -13.42
N SER A 1031 42.13 8.00 -14.06
CA SER A 1031 41.68 9.29 -13.52
C SER A 1031 40.15 9.41 -13.44
N ALA A 1032 39.41 8.56 -14.16
CA ALA A 1032 37.95 8.50 -14.10
C ALA A 1032 37.44 7.36 -13.18
N ASP A 1033 38.33 6.74 -12.40
CA ASP A 1033 37.98 5.62 -11.52
C ASP A 1033 36.95 6.06 -10.48
N SER A 1034 35.77 5.43 -10.54
CA SER A 1034 34.65 5.65 -9.62
C SER A 1034 34.42 4.47 -8.68
N SER A 1035 35.39 3.56 -8.56
CA SER A 1035 35.34 2.40 -7.66
C SER A 1035 35.63 2.78 -6.21
N SER A 1036 36.17 3.97 -5.96
CA SER A 1036 36.40 4.57 -4.64
C SER A 1036 35.91 6.02 -4.61
N LEU A 1037 35.93 6.67 -3.44
CA LEU A 1037 35.67 8.10 -3.37
C LEU A 1037 36.86 8.89 -3.91
N GLN A 1038 36.61 10.12 -4.31
CA GLN A 1038 37.61 11.11 -4.65
C GLN A 1038 37.48 12.35 -3.76
N LEU A 1039 38.52 13.20 -3.77
CA LEU A 1039 38.36 14.61 -3.44
C LEU A 1039 38.13 15.37 -4.74
N ASP A 1040 37.10 16.21 -4.78
CA ASP A 1040 36.96 17.20 -5.84
C ASP A 1040 36.55 18.57 -5.28
N PHE A 1041 36.80 19.59 -6.09
CA PHE A 1041 36.56 20.98 -5.73
C PHE A 1041 35.28 21.54 -6.37
N TRP A 1042 34.37 20.67 -6.82
CA TRP A 1042 33.19 21.12 -7.56
C TRP A 1042 32.29 22.00 -6.66
N SER A 1043 31.85 23.18 -7.10
CA SER A 1043 31.82 23.67 -8.49
C SER A 1043 32.88 24.73 -8.83
N HIS A 1044 33.95 24.86 -8.06
CA HIS A 1044 34.99 25.89 -8.29
C HIS A 1044 35.68 25.68 -9.64
N LYS A 1045 35.94 26.77 -10.38
CA LYS A 1045 36.57 26.76 -11.73
C LYS A 1045 37.57 27.91 -11.83
N GLY A 1046 38.74 27.65 -12.41
CA GLY A 1046 39.80 28.64 -12.58
C GLY A 1046 40.40 29.22 -11.29
N THR A 1047 40.08 28.64 -10.13
CA THR A 1047 40.60 29.04 -8.81
C THR A 1047 41.91 28.32 -8.48
N THR A 1048 42.59 28.79 -7.43
CA THR A 1048 43.70 28.07 -6.81
C THR A 1048 43.21 27.39 -5.52
N GLU A 1049 43.22 26.07 -5.52
CA GLU A 1049 42.85 25.21 -4.40
C GLU A 1049 44.11 24.68 -3.69
N TRP A 1050 43.97 24.14 -2.48
CA TRP A 1050 45.10 23.56 -1.77
C TRP A 1050 44.76 22.37 -0.88
N LEU A 1051 45.75 21.50 -0.68
CA LEU A 1051 45.76 20.39 0.28
C LEU A 1051 46.90 20.59 1.26
N GLN A 1052 46.69 20.30 2.54
CA GLN A 1052 47.70 20.44 3.58
C GLN A 1052 47.76 19.19 4.45
N PHE A 1053 48.98 18.70 4.68
CA PHE A 1053 49.30 17.52 5.46
C PHE A 1053 50.19 17.97 6.63
N GLU A 1054 49.74 17.75 7.86
CA GLU A 1054 50.47 18.14 9.08
C GLU A 1054 50.83 16.92 9.93
N TRP A 1055 51.97 17.00 10.61
CA TRP A 1055 52.47 15.97 11.53
C TRP A 1055 52.82 16.58 12.88
N ASP A 1056 52.73 15.77 13.93
CA ASP A 1056 53.03 16.19 15.31
C ASP A 1056 54.53 16.45 15.55
N ALA A 1057 55.40 15.90 14.70
CA ALA A 1057 56.85 16.08 14.73
C ALA A 1057 57.40 16.35 13.32
N PRO A 1058 58.52 17.08 13.19
CA PRO A 1058 59.16 17.30 11.89
C PRO A 1058 59.46 15.97 11.17
N ARG A 1059 59.08 15.87 9.90
CA ARG A 1059 59.35 14.73 9.02
C ARG A 1059 60.24 15.17 7.86
N GLU A 1060 61.18 14.32 7.47
CA GLU A 1060 62.03 14.52 6.30
C GLU A 1060 61.32 14.01 5.04
N LEU A 1061 61.16 14.88 4.04
CA LEU A 1061 60.38 14.64 2.82
C LEU A 1061 61.24 14.95 1.59
N SER A 1062 61.10 14.18 0.51
CA SER A 1062 61.84 14.45 -0.74
C SER A 1062 61.03 14.20 -2.01
N ARG A 1063 59.81 13.65 -1.89
CA ARG A 1063 58.98 13.32 -3.05
C ARG A 1063 57.50 13.41 -2.72
N VAL A 1064 56.73 13.91 -3.68
CA VAL A 1064 55.26 13.88 -3.66
C VAL A 1064 54.76 13.30 -4.98
N LYS A 1065 53.75 12.43 -4.91
CA LYS A 1065 53.02 11.90 -6.07
C LYS A 1065 51.55 12.26 -5.94
N VAL A 1066 50.92 12.72 -7.01
CA VAL A 1066 49.48 13.02 -7.03
C VAL A 1066 48.82 12.32 -8.20
N TYR A 1067 47.72 11.62 -7.93
CA TYR A 1067 46.85 11.07 -8.96
C TYR A 1067 45.62 11.96 -9.11
N TRP A 1068 45.44 12.58 -10.27
CA TRP A 1068 44.36 13.54 -10.51
C TRP A 1068 43.05 12.84 -10.87
N PHE A 1069 41.93 13.39 -10.39
CA PHE A 1069 40.59 13.02 -10.82
C PHE A 1069 40.20 13.79 -12.10
N ASP A 1070 39.69 13.06 -13.09
CA ASP A 1070 39.26 13.59 -14.38
C ASP A 1070 38.08 12.76 -14.91
N ASP A 1071 36.89 13.34 -14.91
CA ASP A 1071 35.64 12.71 -15.34
C ASP A 1071 35.23 13.12 -16.76
N THR A 1072 36.22 13.40 -17.63
CA THR A 1072 35.99 13.82 -19.02
C THR A 1072 34.95 12.94 -19.71
N GLY A 1073 33.93 13.59 -20.28
CA GLY A 1073 32.82 12.95 -20.98
C GLY A 1073 31.60 12.64 -20.10
N ARG A 1074 31.68 12.83 -18.78
CA ARG A 1074 30.56 12.64 -17.84
C ARG A 1074 30.34 13.83 -16.91
N GLY A 1075 31.41 14.50 -16.48
CA GLY A 1075 31.30 15.65 -15.58
C GLY A 1075 32.25 16.81 -15.90
N GLU A 1076 32.44 17.67 -14.90
CA GLU A 1076 33.11 18.97 -15.02
C GLU A 1076 34.48 19.05 -14.33
N CYS A 1077 35.05 17.92 -13.92
CA CYS A 1077 36.36 17.85 -13.29
C CYS A 1077 37.44 17.43 -14.30
N ARG A 1078 38.52 18.19 -14.38
CA ARG A 1078 39.68 17.90 -15.23
C ARG A 1078 40.96 17.88 -14.40
N VAL A 1079 42.02 17.28 -14.96
CA VAL A 1079 43.38 17.48 -14.44
C VAL A 1079 43.70 18.98 -14.32
N PRO A 1080 44.47 19.42 -13.30
CA PRO A 1080 44.69 20.85 -13.06
C PRO A 1080 45.51 21.52 -14.16
N ALA A 1081 45.48 22.85 -14.24
CA ALA A 1081 46.32 23.63 -15.14
C ALA A 1081 47.80 23.59 -14.71
N SER A 1082 48.04 23.64 -13.39
CA SER A 1082 49.36 23.46 -12.79
C SER A 1082 49.22 23.14 -11.30
N TRP A 1083 50.31 22.70 -10.68
CA TRP A 1083 50.38 22.51 -9.24
C TRP A 1083 51.81 22.69 -8.74
N ARG A 1084 51.97 22.88 -7.43
CA ARG A 1084 53.29 22.94 -6.77
C ARG A 1084 53.23 22.48 -5.32
N VAL A 1085 54.39 22.13 -4.78
CA VAL A 1085 54.55 21.71 -3.38
C VAL A 1085 55.22 22.83 -2.58
N LEU A 1086 54.69 23.12 -1.39
CA LEU A 1086 55.24 24.06 -0.43
C LEU A 1086 55.51 23.35 0.90
N ALA A 1087 56.60 23.70 1.56
CA ALA A 1087 56.93 23.22 2.91
C ALA A 1087 56.86 24.37 3.91
N ARG A 1088 56.41 24.08 5.14
CA ARG A 1088 56.43 25.05 6.23
C ARG A 1088 57.87 25.26 6.71
N ASN A 1089 58.35 26.49 6.65
CA ASN A 1089 59.68 26.87 7.12
C ASN A 1089 59.70 27.12 8.65
N ALA A 1090 60.88 27.41 9.20
CA ALA A 1090 61.05 27.68 10.64
C ALA A 1090 60.30 28.93 11.14
N ALA A 1091 59.93 29.86 10.25
CA ALA A 1091 59.11 31.04 10.57
C ALA A 1091 57.60 30.74 10.54
N GLY A 1092 57.19 29.50 10.19
CA GLY A 1092 55.80 29.09 10.09
C GLY A 1092 55.15 29.40 8.74
N GLU A 1093 55.90 29.96 7.78
CA GLU A 1093 55.41 30.32 6.45
C GLU A 1093 55.58 29.16 5.47
N PHE A 1094 54.68 29.04 4.48
CA PHE A 1094 54.80 28.05 3.41
C PHE A 1094 55.61 28.64 2.24
N ALA A 1095 56.73 28.00 1.91
CA ALA A 1095 57.57 28.36 0.77
C ALA A 1095 57.67 27.18 -0.22
N PRO A 1096 57.76 27.44 -1.54
CA PRO A 1096 57.98 26.39 -2.53
C PRO A 1096 59.23 25.56 -2.21
N VAL A 1097 59.16 24.24 -2.40
CA VAL A 1097 60.32 23.35 -2.30
C VAL A 1097 61.22 23.50 -3.53
N GLU A 1098 62.50 23.21 -3.39
CA GLU A 1098 63.45 23.20 -4.52
C GLU A 1098 63.31 21.90 -5.33
N ASN A 1099 62.46 21.91 -6.36
CA ASN A 1099 62.13 20.73 -7.16
C ASN A 1099 63.26 20.32 -8.13
N ARG A 1100 63.48 19.00 -8.24
CA ARG A 1100 64.47 18.34 -9.12
C ARG A 1100 63.85 17.76 -10.40
N GLY A 1101 62.56 18.00 -10.64
CA GLY A 1101 61.82 17.55 -11.83
C GLY A 1101 60.57 18.40 -12.09
N PRO A 1102 59.89 18.24 -13.24
CA PRO A 1102 58.71 19.02 -13.58
C PRO A 1102 57.47 18.64 -12.75
N TYR A 1103 56.54 19.57 -12.61
CA TYR A 1103 55.19 19.30 -12.07
C TYR A 1103 54.27 18.89 -13.23
N GLU A 1104 54.10 17.59 -13.43
CA GLU A 1104 53.27 17.03 -14.50
C GLU A 1104 51.77 17.02 -14.14
N VAL A 1105 50.90 17.01 -15.16
CA VAL A 1105 49.43 16.94 -15.01
C VAL A 1105 48.81 15.86 -15.92
N ALA A 1106 49.55 14.77 -16.10
CA ALA A 1106 49.12 13.62 -16.90
C ALA A 1106 47.87 12.96 -16.29
N LYS A 1107 46.98 12.52 -17.19
CA LYS A 1107 45.83 11.67 -16.88
C LYS A 1107 46.28 10.21 -16.74
N ASP A 1108 45.54 9.43 -15.94
CA ASP A 1108 45.70 7.98 -15.80
C ASP A 1108 47.09 7.55 -15.26
N ALA A 1109 47.74 8.42 -14.49
CA ALA A 1109 49.06 8.15 -13.89
C ALA A 1109 49.31 8.99 -12.63
N PHE A 1110 50.24 8.53 -11.79
CA PHE A 1110 50.80 9.34 -10.71
C PHE A 1110 51.75 10.41 -11.25
N ASN A 1111 51.45 11.67 -10.97
CA ASN A 1111 52.29 12.82 -11.29
C ASN A 1111 53.28 13.03 -10.16
N THR A 1112 54.56 12.79 -10.43
CA THR A 1112 55.61 12.71 -9.41
C THR A 1112 56.53 13.92 -9.47
N VAL A 1113 56.75 14.56 -8.32
CA VAL A 1113 57.79 15.59 -8.16
C VAL A 1113 58.78 15.16 -7.09
N GLU A 1114 60.06 15.16 -7.45
CA GLU A 1114 61.19 15.04 -6.53
C GLU A 1114 61.71 16.44 -6.19
N PHE A 1115 62.21 16.64 -4.98
CA PHE A 1115 62.79 17.91 -4.51
C PHE A 1115 63.95 17.67 -3.55
N GLU A 1116 64.77 18.69 -3.34
CA GLU A 1116 65.79 18.68 -2.28
C GLU A 1116 65.14 18.30 -0.94
N PRO A 1117 65.69 17.33 -0.18
CA PRO A 1117 65.09 16.92 1.09
C PRO A 1117 64.81 18.09 2.03
N VAL A 1118 63.58 18.17 2.53
CA VAL A 1118 63.15 19.19 3.48
C VAL A 1118 62.64 18.53 4.75
N THR A 1119 63.02 19.07 5.91
CA THR A 1119 62.49 18.67 7.22
C THR A 1119 61.44 19.68 7.66
N THR A 1120 60.18 19.26 7.79
CA THR A 1120 59.06 20.16 8.08
C THR A 1120 57.96 19.46 8.90
N THR A 1121 57.15 20.24 9.61
CA THR A 1121 55.93 19.76 10.30
C THR A 1121 54.68 19.84 9.43
N ALA A 1122 54.74 20.50 8.27
CA ALA A 1122 53.61 20.58 7.36
C ALA A 1122 54.03 20.75 5.90
N LEU A 1123 53.31 20.06 5.01
CA LEU A 1123 53.42 20.16 3.57
C LEU A 1123 52.09 20.66 2.98
N LYS A 1124 52.15 21.54 1.98
CA LYS A 1124 51.00 22.03 1.24
C LYS A 1124 51.16 21.76 -0.25
N ILE A 1125 50.12 21.26 -0.89
CA ILE A 1125 50.00 21.12 -2.35
C ILE A 1125 49.06 22.22 -2.82
N GLU A 1126 49.55 23.13 -3.65
CA GLU A 1126 48.75 24.19 -4.27
C GLU A 1126 48.39 23.78 -5.71
N ILE A 1127 47.11 23.87 -6.06
CA ILE A 1127 46.52 23.30 -7.28
C ILE A 1127 45.80 24.42 -8.02
N VAL A 1128 46.23 24.75 -9.24
CA VAL A 1128 45.58 25.76 -10.08
C VAL A 1128 44.61 25.05 -11.03
N LEU A 1129 43.31 25.31 -10.87
CA LEU A 1129 42.28 24.72 -11.72
C LEU A 1129 42.30 25.35 -13.12
N GLN A 1130 41.82 24.62 -14.13
CA GLN A 1130 41.64 25.18 -15.46
C GLN A 1130 40.50 26.21 -15.46
N LYS A 1131 40.57 27.21 -16.35
CA LYS A 1131 39.64 28.35 -16.38
C LYS A 1131 38.16 27.95 -16.36
N ASP A 1132 37.79 26.94 -17.15
CA ASP A 1132 36.39 26.56 -17.39
C ASP A 1132 36.01 25.22 -16.72
N TRP A 1133 36.92 24.62 -15.94
CA TRP A 1133 36.73 23.29 -15.35
C TRP A 1133 37.13 23.27 -13.88
N SER A 1134 36.44 22.41 -13.12
CA SER A 1134 36.86 22.05 -11.77
C SER A 1134 38.03 21.05 -11.84
N GLY A 1135 38.52 20.61 -10.69
CA GLY A 1135 39.50 19.53 -10.59
C GLY A 1135 39.31 18.70 -9.33
N GLY A 1136 40.09 17.64 -9.22
CA GLY A 1136 40.08 16.77 -8.05
C GLY A 1136 41.30 15.88 -7.95
N VAL A 1137 41.41 15.16 -6.85
CA VAL A 1137 42.52 14.28 -6.49
C VAL A 1137 41.97 12.94 -6.03
N LEU A 1138 42.55 11.87 -6.57
CA LEU A 1138 42.25 10.50 -6.18
C LEU A 1138 43.18 10.00 -5.09
N GLU A 1139 44.49 10.30 -5.19
CA GLU A 1139 45.49 9.78 -4.24
C GLU A 1139 46.70 10.71 -4.14
N VAL A 1140 47.29 10.83 -2.94
CA VAL A 1140 48.51 11.57 -2.64
C VAL A 1140 49.49 10.68 -1.89
N VAL A 1141 50.70 10.52 -2.44
CA VAL A 1141 51.80 9.81 -1.80
C VAL A 1141 52.89 10.81 -1.41
N ILE A 1142 53.36 10.74 -0.16
CA ILE A 1142 54.45 11.57 0.38
C ILE A 1142 55.57 10.63 0.87
N GLU A 1143 56.81 10.86 0.41
CA GLU A 1143 57.94 9.95 0.67
C GLU A 1143 59.19 10.67 1.22
N SER A 1144 59.94 9.98 2.09
CA SER A 1144 61.24 10.40 2.64
C SER A 1144 62.42 10.01 1.73
N PRO A 1145 63.63 10.58 1.94
CA PRO A 1145 64.83 10.16 1.23
C PRO A 1145 65.11 8.66 1.46
N GLY A 1146 65.09 7.86 0.39
CA GLY A 1146 65.30 6.40 0.45
C GLY A 1146 64.03 5.54 0.36
N GLY A 1147 62.84 6.11 0.16
CA GLY A 1147 61.59 5.38 -0.05
C GLY A 1147 60.75 5.20 1.23
N VAL A 1148 59.71 4.35 1.16
CA VAL A 1148 58.64 4.24 2.18
C VAL A 1148 59.19 3.79 3.54
N ARG A 1149 59.53 4.73 4.43
CA ARG A 1149 59.71 4.50 5.86
C ARG A 1149 58.64 5.25 6.63
N ALA A 1150 57.81 4.53 7.36
CA ALA A 1150 56.98 5.12 8.39
C ALA A 1150 57.03 4.25 9.65
N SER A 1151 58.10 4.44 10.40
CA SER A 1151 58.21 4.29 11.86
C SER A 1151 59.67 4.55 12.24
N GLU A 1152 59.98 5.79 12.61
CA GLU A 1152 60.71 6.09 13.84
C GLU A 1152 59.82 6.99 14.69
#